data_AF-A0A7G9NZT5-F1
#
_entry.id   AF-A0A7G9NZT5-F1
#
_cell.length_a   1.000
_cell.length_b   1.000
_cell.length_c   1.000
_cell.angle_alpha   90.00
_cell.angle_beta   90.00
_cell.angle_gamma   90.00
#
_symmetry.space_group_name_H-M   'P 1'
#
loop_
_entity.id
_entity.type
_entity.pdbx_description
1 polymer ?
#
loop_
_entity_poly.entity_id
_entity_poly.type
_entity_poly.pdbx_seq_one_letter_code
_entity_poly.pdbx_strand_id
1 'polypeptide(L)'
;MRSVVCIAATVMLMAGVLLGDEPATSVRQEFDLLSHSEDWAARQSSEQVTPKFIFSGKADRPGTWVYQHKLNLHSARLSVDLQFVECETEAGGFTLLMHGLAPTNKTDADSLDVCIQPRRGKIVCGKVERSYRPLPEAPLHVELMLTIEADQLQVNYGREVILEAPIRFVDGNDQSLSIMVREASVRVQRFNASAVSEHADAAVFQPVELKPQLVKLSSPLLSYFGTHYSRGDGFGERYSAVRSFGGTHVRWAPPTLEQEPVVPEYVGPFTKKPVRVRLEEFHSQSRHARDPMTGPALFDAITRRGITTVYVTPTGVVYEDKPYDRDSAYWFYRLAHEKYPTLNRYAVWQIGNELLSLHWDPKRLGRDNTKRWWNHDHTLWYGYDLKWKLDFYINHWLGPAVQAIEAASRDVYGDERAIPIAAGSLNPYNPPNVWYIEQMMQATFDGQHVPSLAGQPVYKHIDYLTVHYMLAPPEHDNTRRLDQFVADYLQTGKVKGIWITEDHGGKAAGAPTVLERGMYFLRWVARHGLTAEQAKVFWYGEHARKGLADGTNLMSHLGGFFGDRELHFAAVDTPNAYCHVVTARAGSDAQTDRAMVVILPRRGIELNAGAIRIDAPQLAGAWKAQAIDYSYTIDPTVFDVQVEPGPQGVRIQCNRKLINPTAIYLSR
;
A
#
# COMPACT_ATOMS: atom_id res chain seq x y z
N MET A 1 -30.03 59.91 2.88
CA MET A 1 -29.14 60.47 1.84
C MET A 1 -27.81 59.73 1.89
N ARG A 2 -27.21 59.35 0.73
CA ARG A 2 -25.83 58.79 0.55
C ARG A 2 -25.57 57.47 1.33
N SER A 3 -25.36 56.28 0.76
CA SER A 3 -25.02 55.77 -0.60
C SER A 3 -23.51 55.69 -0.94
N VAL A 4 -22.92 54.51 -0.65
CA VAL A 4 -21.80 53.80 -1.31
C VAL A 4 -22.04 52.30 -1.00
N VAL A 5 -22.16 51.29 -1.88
CA VAL A 5 -21.97 51.09 -3.34
C VAL A 5 -20.55 50.72 -3.81
N CYS A 6 -20.24 49.41 -3.87
CA CYS A 6 -19.74 48.64 -5.05
C CYS A 6 -19.42 47.17 -4.64
N ILE A 7 -19.40 46.12 -5.48
CA ILE A 7 -20.07 45.75 -6.76
C ILE A 7 -20.03 44.21 -6.81
N ALA A 8 -21.04 43.55 -7.38
CA ALA A 8 -20.95 42.16 -7.85
C ALA A 8 -21.50 42.09 -9.28
N ALA A 9 -20.79 41.43 -10.19
CA ALA A 9 -21.11 41.45 -11.62
C ALA A 9 -21.97 40.26 -12.04
N THR A 10 -23.15 40.53 -12.58
CA THR A 10 -24.00 39.56 -13.27
C THR A 10 -24.04 39.92 -14.75
N VAL A 11 -23.77 38.95 -15.63
CA VAL A 11 -23.97 39.08 -17.07
C VAL A 11 -25.01 38.04 -17.50
N MET A 12 -26.14 38.51 -18.04
CA MET A 12 -27.08 37.68 -18.79
C MET A 12 -26.68 37.65 -20.26
N LEU A 13 -27.04 36.56 -20.95
CA LEU A 13 -27.35 36.59 -22.37
C LEU A 13 -28.48 35.58 -22.66
N MET A 14 -29.52 36.01 -23.37
CA MET A 14 -30.68 35.17 -23.73
C MET A 14 -30.65 34.79 -25.22
N ALA A 15 -30.80 33.49 -25.48
CA ALA A 15 -31.53 32.91 -26.63
C ALA A 15 -31.64 31.38 -26.37
N GLY A 16 -32.68 30.65 -26.77
CA GLY A 16 -33.93 31.04 -27.44
C GLY A 16 -34.25 30.12 -28.64
N VAL A 17 -35.50 29.65 -28.72
CA VAL A 17 -36.15 28.95 -29.88
C VAL A 17 -36.05 27.39 -29.94
N LEU A 18 -37.16 26.76 -29.54
CA LEU A 18 -37.84 25.56 -30.07
C LEU A 18 -37.19 24.15 -30.10
N LEU A 19 -38.10 23.15 -30.19
CA LEU A 19 -37.92 21.69 -30.27
C LEU A 19 -37.41 21.03 -28.97
N GLY A 20 -37.88 19.85 -28.55
CA GLY A 20 -38.96 18.98 -29.04
C GLY A 20 -39.25 17.87 -28.00
N ASP A 21 -40.19 16.95 -28.27
CA ASP A 21 -40.43 15.81 -27.37
C ASP A 21 -39.29 14.78 -27.46
N GLU A 22 -38.54 14.58 -26.37
CA GLU A 22 -37.57 13.49 -26.22
C GLU A 22 -37.87 12.61 -24.99
N PRO A 23 -37.52 11.30 -25.04
CA PRO A 23 -37.89 10.33 -24.01
C PRO A 23 -37.06 10.48 -22.72
N ALA A 24 -37.59 9.94 -21.62
CA ALA A 24 -36.97 9.99 -20.30
C ALA A 24 -35.56 9.36 -20.28
N THR A 25 -34.55 10.19 -20.03
CA THR A 25 -33.15 9.76 -19.87
C THR A 25 -32.94 9.00 -18.56
N SER A 26 -32.29 7.85 -18.65
CA SER A 26 -31.92 7.04 -17.48
C SER A 26 -30.70 7.64 -16.77
N VAL A 27 -30.89 8.12 -15.55
CA VAL A 27 -29.80 8.63 -14.72
C VAL A 27 -28.98 7.46 -14.18
N ARG A 28 -27.80 7.23 -14.77
CA ARG A 28 -26.79 6.29 -14.26
C ARG A 28 -25.92 7.02 -13.23
N GLN A 29 -26.24 6.87 -11.95
CA GLN A 29 -25.35 7.27 -10.85
C GLN A 29 -24.50 6.08 -10.41
N GLU A 30 -23.19 6.20 -10.60
CA GLU A 30 -22.21 5.26 -10.06
C GLU A 30 -21.70 5.81 -8.73
N PHE A 31 -21.79 4.98 -7.67
CA PHE A 31 -21.29 5.30 -6.34
C PHE A 31 -20.00 4.52 -6.09
N ASP A 32 -18.92 5.24 -5.78
CA ASP A 32 -17.61 4.66 -5.51
C ASP A 32 -17.59 3.98 -4.12
N LEU A 33 -18.00 2.71 -4.07
CA LEU A 33 -18.03 1.92 -2.84
C LEU A 33 -16.63 1.42 -2.47
N LEU A 34 -15.98 2.17 -1.57
CA LEU A 34 -14.80 1.74 -0.81
C LEU A 34 -15.07 0.38 -0.14
N SER A 35 -14.58 -0.70 -0.75
CA SER A 35 -14.88 -2.08 -0.36
C SER A 35 -13.61 -2.89 -0.14
N HIS A 36 -13.53 -3.57 1.02
CA HIS A 36 -12.47 -4.52 1.34
C HIS A 36 -12.88 -5.92 0.85
N SER A 37 -12.44 -6.33 -0.35
CA SER A 37 -12.89 -7.57 -1.02
C SER A 37 -11.86 -8.72 -1.04
N GLU A 38 -10.66 -8.53 -0.50
CA GLU A 38 -9.46 -9.34 -0.82
C GLU A 38 -9.22 -10.64 -0.01
N ASP A 39 -10.20 -11.16 0.73
CA ASP A 39 -9.98 -12.29 1.68
C ASP A 39 -10.70 -13.61 1.32
N TRP A 40 -11.44 -13.68 0.20
CA TRP A 40 -12.42 -14.76 -0.02
C TRP A 40 -12.03 -15.87 -1.01
N ALA A 41 -10.99 -15.69 -1.83
CA ALA A 41 -10.67 -16.63 -2.92
C ALA A 41 -9.89 -17.91 -2.49
N ALA A 42 -9.58 -18.08 -1.20
CA ALA A 42 -8.53 -19.02 -0.75
C ALA A 42 -9.02 -20.24 0.06
N ARG A 43 -10.31 -20.61 0.03
CA ARG A 43 -10.86 -21.81 0.73
C ARG A 43 -11.51 -22.82 -0.21
N GLN A 44 -10.71 -23.69 -0.83
CA GLN A 44 -11.22 -24.91 -1.48
C GLN A 44 -11.20 -26.11 -0.52
N SER A 45 -12.15 -26.14 0.42
CA SER A 45 -12.45 -27.34 1.22
C SER A 45 -13.82 -27.26 1.91
N SER A 46 -14.89 -27.63 1.20
CA SER A 46 -16.23 -28.01 1.72
C SER A 46 -16.97 -27.08 2.71
N GLU A 47 -16.47 -25.88 3.03
CA GLU A 47 -17.14 -24.94 3.96
C GLU A 47 -18.16 -24.05 3.24
N GLN A 48 -19.22 -23.66 3.99
CA GLN A 48 -20.28 -22.79 3.50
C GLN A 48 -19.79 -21.34 3.36
N VAL A 49 -19.98 -20.77 2.17
CA VAL A 49 -19.50 -19.43 1.78
C VAL A 49 -20.64 -18.41 1.89
N THR A 50 -20.61 -17.58 2.93
CA THR A 50 -21.67 -16.59 3.24
C THR A 50 -21.13 -15.16 3.22
N PRO A 51 -20.92 -14.54 2.04
CA PRO A 51 -20.53 -13.14 1.93
C PRO A 51 -21.64 -12.23 2.45
N LYS A 52 -21.22 -11.13 3.10
CA LYS A 52 -22.13 -10.19 3.75
C LYS A 52 -21.98 -8.78 3.18
N PHE A 53 -23.09 -8.19 2.76
CA PHE A 53 -23.14 -6.87 2.13
C PHE A 53 -24.05 -5.93 2.94
N ILE A 54 -23.58 -4.71 3.18
CA ILE A 54 -24.33 -3.67 3.89
C ILE A 54 -24.49 -2.49 2.94
N PHE A 55 -25.73 -2.15 2.60
CA PHE A 55 -26.06 -1.03 1.73
C PHE A 55 -26.75 0.07 2.53
N SER A 56 -26.24 1.29 2.43
CA SER A 56 -26.76 2.46 3.14
C SER A 56 -26.79 3.68 2.22
N GLY A 57 -27.99 4.15 1.89
CA GLY A 57 -28.19 5.37 1.10
C GLY A 57 -29.67 5.60 0.83
N LYS A 58 -30.09 6.87 0.82
CA LYS A 58 -31.39 7.26 0.27
C LYS A 58 -31.28 7.38 -1.24
N ALA A 59 -32.20 6.76 -1.95
CA ALA A 59 -32.34 6.85 -3.41
C ALA A 59 -33.76 7.31 -3.73
N ASP A 60 -33.93 8.61 -3.97
CA ASP A 60 -35.25 9.24 -4.14
C ASP A 60 -35.91 8.92 -5.52
N ARG A 61 -35.35 7.96 -6.28
CA ARG A 61 -35.82 7.48 -7.59
C ARG A 61 -35.44 6.00 -7.80
N PRO A 62 -36.22 5.22 -8.57
CA PRO A 62 -35.85 3.86 -8.94
C PRO A 62 -34.61 3.86 -9.85
N GLY A 63 -33.59 3.08 -9.47
CA GLY A 63 -32.33 2.91 -10.21
C GLY A 63 -32.02 1.44 -10.50
N THR A 64 -31.34 1.17 -11.61
CA THR A 64 -30.88 -0.18 -11.97
C THR A 64 -29.49 -0.40 -11.37
N TRP A 65 -29.38 -1.29 -10.39
CA TRP A 65 -28.12 -1.69 -9.78
C TRP A 65 -27.58 -2.91 -10.54
N VAL A 66 -26.37 -2.80 -11.09
CA VAL A 66 -25.72 -3.88 -11.85
C VAL A 66 -24.55 -4.42 -11.03
N TYR A 67 -24.58 -5.72 -10.75
CA TYR A 67 -23.45 -6.47 -10.19
C TYR A 67 -22.92 -7.43 -11.27
N GLN A 68 -21.61 -7.57 -11.36
CA GLN A 68 -20.96 -8.44 -12.33
C GLN A 68 -19.78 -9.17 -11.68
N HIS A 69 -19.85 -10.50 -11.67
CA HIS A 69 -18.78 -11.37 -11.18
C HIS A 69 -18.81 -12.68 -11.98
N LYS A 70 -17.65 -13.29 -12.23
CA LYS A 70 -17.52 -14.54 -13.02
C LYS A 70 -17.07 -15.66 -12.09
N LEU A 71 -17.98 -16.59 -11.79
CA LEU A 71 -17.77 -17.70 -10.86
C LEU A 71 -17.81 -19.03 -11.60
N ASN A 72 -16.69 -19.77 -11.58
CA ASN A 72 -16.68 -21.18 -11.96
C ASN A 72 -17.18 -21.99 -10.75
N LEU A 73 -18.40 -22.52 -10.84
CA LEU A 73 -19.01 -23.33 -9.79
C LEU A 73 -18.82 -24.82 -10.10
N HIS A 74 -18.19 -25.56 -9.20
CA HIS A 74 -18.40 -27.00 -9.05
C HIS A 74 -19.18 -27.19 -7.74
N SER A 75 -20.45 -27.59 -7.82
CA SER A 75 -21.31 -27.95 -6.68
C SER A 75 -21.20 -27.01 -5.46
N ALA A 76 -21.43 -25.71 -5.65
CA ALA A 76 -21.18 -24.68 -4.63
C ALA A 76 -22.45 -23.87 -4.27
N ARG A 77 -22.75 -23.78 -2.96
CA ARG A 77 -23.95 -23.13 -2.39
C ARG A 77 -23.69 -21.63 -2.18
N LEU A 78 -24.50 -20.74 -2.78
CA LEU A 78 -24.28 -19.29 -2.76
C LEU A 78 -25.29 -18.56 -1.85
N SER A 79 -24.95 -18.41 -0.57
CA SER A 79 -25.72 -17.53 0.33
C SER A 79 -25.38 -16.06 0.07
N VAL A 80 -26.36 -15.14 0.11
CA VAL A 80 -26.12 -13.70 -0.13
C VAL A 80 -26.84 -12.88 0.93
N ASP A 81 -26.12 -12.43 1.96
CA ASP A 81 -26.68 -11.63 3.06
C ASP A 81 -26.78 -10.15 2.65
N LEU A 82 -27.98 -9.73 2.23
CA LEU A 82 -28.32 -8.37 1.77
C LEU A 82 -28.89 -7.53 2.92
N GLN A 83 -28.06 -6.72 3.57
CA GLN A 83 -28.48 -5.88 4.68
C GLN A 83 -28.92 -4.48 4.20
N PHE A 84 -30.24 -4.23 4.25
CA PHE A 84 -30.86 -2.93 3.96
C PHE A 84 -30.99 -2.09 5.24
N VAL A 85 -30.79 -0.78 5.14
CA VAL A 85 -31.04 0.19 6.23
C VAL A 85 -31.98 1.29 5.71
N GLU A 86 -33.23 1.25 6.18
CA GLU A 86 -34.31 2.23 5.91
C GLU A 86 -34.44 2.69 4.43
N CYS A 87 -35.02 1.82 3.60
CA CYS A 87 -35.35 2.13 2.21
C CYS A 87 -36.88 2.22 2.03
N GLU A 88 -37.39 3.44 1.85
CA GLU A 88 -38.79 3.70 1.45
C GLU A 88 -38.85 3.86 -0.07
N THR A 89 -39.38 2.86 -0.79
CA THR A 89 -39.55 2.91 -2.25
C THR A 89 -40.94 2.39 -2.66
N GLU A 90 -41.83 3.27 -3.11
CA GLU A 90 -43.23 2.88 -3.42
C GLU A 90 -43.39 2.02 -4.70
N ALA A 91 -42.35 1.87 -5.53
CA ALA A 91 -42.38 1.05 -6.75
C ALA A 91 -40.99 0.50 -7.19
N GLY A 92 -40.13 0.14 -6.23
CA GLY A 92 -38.72 -0.24 -6.46
C GLY A 92 -38.47 -1.75 -6.60
N GLY A 93 -38.62 -2.32 -7.80
CA GLY A 93 -38.18 -3.70 -8.08
C GLY A 93 -36.68 -3.80 -8.36
N PHE A 94 -35.98 -4.75 -7.73
CA PHE A 94 -34.55 -5.02 -7.94
C PHE A 94 -34.30 -6.04 -9.07
N THR A 95 -33.11 -6.00 -9.68
CA THR A 95 -32.68 -6.94 -10.72
C THR A 95 -31.32 -7.52 -10.33
N LEU A 96 -31.19 -8.84 -10.29
CA LEU A 96 -29.91 -9.53 -10.10
C LEU A 96 -29.43 -10.06 -11.46
N LEU A 97 -28.22 -9.65 -11.86
CA LEU A 97 -27.57 -10.07 -13.09
C LEU A 97 -26.47 -11.09 -12.76
N MET A 98 -26.50 -12.24 -13.42
CA MET A 98 -25.50 -13.30 -13.24
C MET A 98 -24.95 -13.74 -14.60
N HIS A 99 -23.63 -13.81 -14.71
CA HIS A 99 -22.91 -14.07 -15.95
C HIS A 99 -21.96 -15.27 -15.77
N GLY A 100 -21.87 -16.13 -16.79
CA GLY A 100 -20.91 -17.25 -16.81
C GLY A 100 -21.34 -18.50 -16.05
N LEU A 101 -22.64 -18.71 -15.82
CA LEU A 101 -23.16 -19.99 -15.32
C LEU A 101 -23.10 -21.04 -16.43
N ALA A 102 -22.04 -21.86 -16.44
CA ALA A 102 -21.86 -22.99 -17.33
C ALA A 102 -21.82 -24.30 -16.50
N PRO A 103 -22.83 -25.18 -16.57
CA PRO A 103 -22.76 -26.50 -15.93
C PRO A 103 -21.64 -27.31 -16.60
N THR A 104 -20.76 -27.88 -15.80
CA THR A 104 -19.49 -28.46 -16.30
C THR A 104 -19.63 -29.89 -16.83
N ASN A 105 -20.70 -30.60 -16.48
CA ASN A 105 -21.10 -31.88 -17.06
C ASN A 105 -22.61 -31.88 -17.37
N LYS A 106 -23.03 -32.58 -18.44
CA LYS A 106 -24.43 -32.62 -18.90
C LYS A 106 -25.28 -33.73 -18.22
N THR A 107 -24.84 -34.28 -17.08
CA THR A 107 -25.39 -35.53 -16.49
C THR A 107 -25.74 -35.48 -15.01
N ASP A 108 -25.25 -34.49 -14.27
CA ASP A 108 -25.49 -34.33 -12.83
C ASP A 108 -26.30 -33.04 -12.60
N ALA A 109 -27.26 -33.08 -11.67
CA ALA A 109 -28.16 -31.96 -11.40
C ALA A 109 -27.50 -30.91 -10.49
N ASP A 110 -26.79 -29.94 -11.10
CA ASP A 110 -26.24 -28.76 -10.42
C ASP A 110 -27.38 -27.84 -9.90
N SER A 111 -27.77 -27.99 -8.63
CA SER A 111 -28.74 -27.09 -7.96
C SER A 111 -28.08 -25.83 -7.40
N LEU A 112 -28.64 -24.65 -7.69
CA LEU A 112 -28.16 -23.38 -7.15
C LEU A 112 -29.12 -22.82 -6.10
N ASP A 113 -28.80 -23.01 -4.83
CA ASP A 113 -29.53 -22.39 -3.72
C ASP A 113 -29.08 -20.93 -3.52
N VAL A 114 -30.06 -20.02 -3.44
CA VAL A 114 -29.85 -18.60 -3.10
C VAL A 114 -30.72 -18.23 -1.90
N CYS A 115 -30.07 -17.91 -0.78
CA CYS A 115 -30.75 -17.50 0.46
C CYS A 115 -30.56 -16.00 0.72
N ILE A 116 -31.66 -15.31 1.08
CA ILE A 116 -31.73 -13.87 1.35
C ILE A 116 -32.38 -13.66 2.73
N GLN A 117 -31.76 -12.89 3.63
CA GLN A 117 -32.27 -12.66 5.00
C GLN A 117 -32.55 -11.18 5.31
N PRO A 118 -33.82 -10.74 5.43
CA PRO A 118 -34.14 -9.39 5.88
C PRO A 118 -34.00 -9.25 7.41
N ARG A 119 -33.07 -8.41 7.88
CA ARG A 119 -32.93 -8.07 9.32
C ARG A 119 -33.46 -6.68 9.66
N ARG A 120 -34.69 -6.66 10.22
CA ARG A 120 -35.46 -5.51 10.73
C ARG A 120 -35.93 -4.50 9.67
N GLY A 121 -37.24 -4.49 9.46
CA GLY A 121 -38.02 -3.44 8.81
C GLY A 121 -39.51 -3.71 9.00
N LYS A 122 -40.36 -2.68 8.90
CA LYS A 122 -41.81 -2.94 8.66
C LYS A 122 -41.96 -3.38 7.22
N ILE A 123 -42.81 -4.38 6.97
CA ILE A 123 -43.31 -4.66 5.62
C ILE A 123 -44.70 -4.03 5.54
N VAL A 124 -44.86 -3.09 4.61
CA VAL A 124 -46.14 -2.49 4.25
C VAL A 124 -46.53 -3.05 2.89
N CYS A 125 -47.73 -3.63 2.79
CA CYS A 125 -48.21 -4.24 1.54
C CYS A 125 -49.58 -3.66 1.22
N GLY A 126 -49.61 -2.68 0.32
CA GLY A 126 -50.79 -1.83 0.12
C GLY A 126 -51.24 -1.15 1.42
N LYS A 127 -52.54 -1.16 1.71
CA LYS A 127 -53.12 -0.52 2.91
C LYS A 127 -52.96 -1.33 4.21
N VAL A 128 -52.23 -2.45 4.21
CA VAL A 128 -52.05 -3.30 5.40
C VAL A 128 -50.66 -3.11 5.98
N GLU A 129 -50.61 -2.51 7.17
CA GLU A 129 -49.42 -2.40 8.00
C GLU A 129 -49.37 -3.56 9.01
N ARG A 130 -48.23 -4.25 9.15
CA ARG A 130 -47.97 -5.17 10.27
C ARG A 130 -46.65 -4.87 10.96
N SER A 131 -46.76 -4.50 12.23
CA SER A 131 -45.61 -4.37 13.15
C SER A 131 -45.34 -5.71 13.84
N TYR A 132 -44.14 -6.26 13.67
CA TYR A 132 -43.71 -7.48 14.32
C TYR A 132 -42.83 -7.16 15.55
N ARG A 133 -43.20 -7.69 16.73
CA ARG A 133 -42.26 -7.81 17.84
C ARG A 133 -41.36 -9.03 17.60
N PRO A 134 -40.07 -8.96 17.96
CA PRO A 134 -39.21 -10.13 17.90
C PRO A 134 -39.63 -11.14 18.97
N LEU A 135 -39.84 -12.39 18.56
CA LEU A 135 -39.56 -13.52 19.44
C LEU A 135 -38.04 -13.73 19.43
N PRO A 136 -37.40 -14.04 20.57
CA PRO A 136 -36.06 -14.59 20.55
C PRO A 136 -36.08 -15.99 19.89
N GLU A 137 -34.94 -16.38 19.30
CA GLU A 137 -34.64 -17.77 18.95
C GLU A 137 -35.48 -18.46 17.85
N ALA A 138 -35.70 -17.79 16.71
CA ALA A 138 -35.55 -18.42 15.37
C ALA A 138 -35.63 -17.38 14.21
N PRO A 139 -34.76 -17.43 13.19
CA PRO A 139 -35.01 -16.77 11.91
C PRO A 139 -36.01 -17.57 11.07
N LEU A 140 -36.93 -16.88 10.41
CA LEU A 140 -37.77 -17.46 9.36
C LEU A 140 -36.91 -17.62 8.09
N HIS A 141 -36.47 -18.84 7.81
CA HIS A 141 -35.78 -19.15 6.56
C HIS A 141 -36.77 -19.12 5.39
N VAL A 142 -36.42 -18.39 4.35
CA VAL A 142 -37.08 -18.42 3.04
C VAL A 142 -36.02 -18.93 2.05
N GLU A 143 -36.34 -20.03 1.39
CA GLU A 143 -35.41 -20.76 0.51
C GLU A 143 -36.02 -20.81 -0.90
N LEU A 144 -35.37 -20.10 -1.83
CA LEU A 144 -35.66 -20.14 -3.25
C LEU A 144 -34.63 -21.07 -3.91
N MET A 145 -35.11 -22.19 -4.42
CA MET A 145 -34.28 -23.25 -4.99
C MET A 145 -34.42 -23.23 -6.51
N LEU A 146 -33.31 -23.02 -7.21
CA LEU A 146 -33.24 -23.02 -8.67
C LEU A 146 -32.75 -24.38 -9.14
N THR A 147 -33.61 -25.09 -9.86
CA THR A 147 -33.31 -26.43 -10.41
C THR A 147 -33.25 -26.33 -11.93
N ILE A 148 -32.15 -26.79 -12.51
CA ILE A 148 -31.94 -26.83 -13.97
C ILE A 148 -31.74 -28.29 -14.37
N GLU A 149 -32.74 -28.86 -15.04
CA GLU A 149 -32.70 -30.25 -15.52
C GLU A 149 -32.85 -30.27 -17.05
N ALA A 150 -31.82 -30.77 -17.74
CA ALA A 150 -31.72 -30.88 -19.20
C ALA A 150 -32.01 -29.58 -19.99
N ASP A 151 -33.29 -29.30 -20.29
CA ASP A 151 -33.76 -28.09 -20.96
C ASP A 151 -34.95 -27.40 -20.26
N GLN A 152 -35.10 -27.61 -18.94
CA GLN A 152 -36.09 -26.93 -18.09
C GLN A 152 -35.42 -26.16 -16.94
N LEU A 153 -35.95 -24.97 -16.63
CA LEU A 153 -35.71 -24.21 -15.41
C LEU A 153 -36.94 -24.29 -14.52
N GLN A 154 -36.79 -24.86 -13.33
CA GLN A 154 -37.78 -24.75 -12.26
C GLN A 154 -37.31 -23.77 -11.18
N VAL A 155 -38.20 -22.89 -10.76
CA VAL A 155 -38.03 -22.01 -9.60
C VAL A 155 -38.95 -22.49 -8.50
N ASN A 156 -38.39 -22.96 -7.41
CA ASN A 156 -39.12 -23.51 -6.27
C ASN A 156 -39.13 -22.53 -5.10
N TYR A 157 -40.28 -22.36 -4.45
CA TYR A 157 -40.42 -21.66 -3.17
C TYR A 157 -40.66 -22.71 -2.08
N GLY A 158 -39.62 -23.04 -1.31
CA GLY A 158 -39.65 -24.20 -0.41
C GLY A 158 -39.81 -25.53 -1.16
N ARG A 159 -41.05 -26.04 -1.26
CA ARG A 159 -41.40 -27.30 -1.96
C ARG A 159 -42.41 -27.12 -3.11
N GLU A 160 -42.76 -25.88 -3.43
CA GLU A 160 -43.78 -25.57 -4.44
C GLU A 160 -43.09 -24.97 -5.68
N VAL A 161 -43.31 -25.58 -6.85
CA VAL A 161 -42.82 -25.06 -8.13
C VAL A 161 -43.64 -23.82 -8.49
N ILE A 162 -43.03 -22.63 -8.37
CA ILE A 162 -43.70 -21.35 -8.64
C ILE A 162 -43.43 -20.82 -10.06
N LEU A 163 -42.46 -21.41 -10.77
CA LEU A 163 -42.24 -21.23 -12.21
C LEU A 163 -41.60 -22.49 -12.78
N GLU A 164 -42.06 -22.91 -13.95
CA GLU A 164 -41.41 -23.91 -14.80
C GLU A 164 -41.34 -23.35 -16.22
N ALA A 165 -40.15 -23.38 -16.85
CA ALA A 165 -39.92 -22.74 -18.14
C ALA A 165 -38.82 -23.45 -18.96
N PRO A 166 -39.07 -23.77 -20.25
CA PRO A 166 -38.07 -24.43 -21.08
C PRO A 166 -36.92 -23.50 -21.49
N ILE A 167 -35.69 -23.92 -21.23
CA ILE A 167 -34.42 -23.28 -21.58
C ILE A 167 -33.63 -24.16 -22.54
N ARG A 168 -33.81 -23.92 -23.85
CA ARG A 168 -32.91 -24.49 -24.87
C ARG A 168 -31.54 -23.84 -24.84
N PHE A 169 -30.56 -24.56 -24.30
CA PHE A 169 -29.15 -24.31 -24.57
C PHE A 169 -28.88 -24.46 -26.07
N VAL A 170 -28.20 -23.48 -26.66
CA VAL A 170 -27.64 -23.52 -28.02
C VAL A 170 -26.12 -23.47 -27.85
N ASP A 171 -25.38 -24.32 -28.54
CA ASP A 171 -23.94 -24.46 -28.30
C ASP A 171 -23.19 -23.14 -28.61
N GLY A 172 -22.57 -22.55 -27.58
CA GLY A 172 -21.88 -21.27 -27.60
C GLY A 172 -21.44 -20.84 -26.21
N ASN A 173 -20.15 -20.51 -26.05
CA ASN A 173 -19.44 -20.56 -24.76
C ASN A 173 -19.66 -19.40 -23.76
N ASP A 174 -20.40 -18.35 -24.11
CA ASP A 174 -20.80 -17.31 -23.14
C ASP A 174 -22.31 -17.04 -23.25
N GLN A 175 -23.04 -17.40 -22.20
CA GLN A 175 -24.46 -17.06 -22.01
C GLN A 175 -24.67 -16.49 -20.59
N SER A 176 -25.63 -15.59 -20.46
CA SER A 176 -26.01 -14.95 -19.19
C SER A 176 -27.51 -15.01 -18.99
N LEU A 177 -27.93 -15.48 -17.81
CA LEU A 177 -29.34 -15.58 -17.43
C LEU A 177 -29.72 -14.38 -16.55
N SER A 178 -30.74 -13.65 -16.97
CA SER A 178 -31.31 -12.55 -16.19
C SER A 178 -32.66 -12.99 -15.61
N ILE A 179 -32.76 -13.05 -14.28
CA ILE A 179 -34.00 -13.35 -13.57
C ILE A 179 -34.50 -12.04 -12.94
N MET A 180 -35.54 -11.45 -13.54
CA MET A 180 -36.18 -10.26 -12.99
C MET A 180 -37.37 -10.68 -12.12
N VAL A 181 -37.27 -10.43 -10.81
CA VAL A 181 -38.36 -10.66 -9.85
C VAL A 181 -39.06 -9.34 -9.58
N ARG A 182 -40.31 -9.22 -10.03
CA ARG A 182 -41.25 -8.19 -9.55
C ARG A 182 -42.36 -8.87 -8.76
N GLU A 183 -43.18 -8.08 -8.08
CA GLU A 183 -44.28 -8.55 -7.23
C GLU A 183 -45.10 -9.64 -7.93
N ALA A 184 -45.11 -10.83 -7.34
CA ALA A 184 -45.78 -12.04 -7.82
C ALA A 184 -45.56 -12.42 -9.31
N SER A 185 -44.50 -11.94 -9.97
CA SER A 185 -44.26 -12.24 -11.39
C SER A 185 -42.77 -12.25 -11.75
N VAL A 186 -42.32 -13.39 -12.28
CA VAL A 186 -40.98 -13.58 -12.83
C VAL A 186 -41.05 -13.45 -14.35
N ARG A 187 -40.17 -12.64 -14.94
CA ARG A 187 -39.92 -12.65 -16.40
C ARG A 187 -38.47 -13.01 -16.66
N VAL A 188 -38.28 -14.07 -17.45
CA VAL A 188 -37.00 -14.42 -18.07
C VAL A 188 -36.96 -13.76 -19.46
N GLN A 189 -35.90 -12.99 -19.74
CA GLN A 189 -35.67 -12.42 -21.07
C GLN A 189 -34.35 -12.94 -21.64
N ARG A 190 -34.40 -13.44 -22.87
CA ARG A 190 -33.26 -14.03 -23.57
C ARG A 190 -32.55 -12.98 -24.42
N PHE A 191 -31.34 -12.59 -24.02
CA PHE A 191 -30.45 -11.80 -24.88
C PHE A 191 -29.66 -12.73 -25.80
N ASN A 192 -29.50 -12.31 -27.06
CA ASN A 192 -28.76 -13.08 -28.06
C ASN A 192 -27.32 -12.54 -28.19
N ALA A 193 -26.36 -13.20 -27.54
CA ALA A 193 -24.97 -12.76 -27.50
C ALA A 193 -24.27 -12.73 -28.88
N SER A 194 -24.80 -13.44 -29.88
CA SER A 194 -24.22 -13.46 -31.24
C SER A 194 -24.27 -12.09 -31.94
N ALA A 195 -25.09 -11.15 -31.47
CA ALA A 195 -25.09 -9.76 -31.95
C ALA A 195 -23.88 -8.93 -31.44
N VAL A 196 -23.11 -9.47 -30.50
CA VAL A 196 -21.89 -8.84 -29.95
C VAL A 196 -20.62 -9.43 -30.59
N SER A 197 -20.67 -10.68 -31.08
CA SER A 197 -19.49 -11.38 -31.63
C SER A 197 -19.06 -10.93 -33.04
N GLU A 198 -19.92 -10.25 -33.79
CA GLU A 198 -19.54 -9.68 -35.10
C GLU A 198 -18.84 -8.31 -34.98
N HIS A 199 -18.97 -7.64 -33.82
CA HIS A 199 -18.12 -6.53 -33.42
C HIS A 199 -16.89 -7.02 -32.64
N ALA A 200 -16.13 -7.92 -33.27
CA ALA A 200 -14.71 -8.06 -33.01
C ALA A 200 -13.97 -6.85 -33.60
N ASP A 201 -14.29 -5.64 -33.09
CA ASP A 201 -13.71 -4.37 -33.53
C ASP A 201 -12.18 -4.51 -33.49
N ALA A 202 -11.54 -4.42 -34.66
CA ALA A 202 -10.11 -4.65 -34.80
C ALA A 202 -9.35 -3.67 -33.91
N ALA A 203 -8.87 -4.17 -32.76
CA ALA A 203 -8.48 -3.35 -31.61
C ALA A 203 -7.55 -2.23 -32.06
N VAL A 204 -8.04 -0.98 -31.98
CA VAL A 204 -7.36 0.18 -32.57
C VAL A 204 -6.16 0.53 -31.70
N PHE A 205 -5.08 -0.19 -31.93
CA PHE A 205 -3.82 -0.07 -31.23
C PHE A 205 -3.21 1.30 -31.50
N GLN A 206 -3.20 2.16 -30.49
CA GLN A 206 -2.68 3.52 -30.62
C GLN A 206 -1.17 3.53 -30.39
N PRO A 207 -0.41 4.36 -31.14
CA PRO A 207 0.99 4.59 -30.84
C PRO A 207 1.12 5.43 -29.57
N VAL A 208 2.00 5.01 -28.65
CA VAL A 208 2.35 5.75 -27.45
C VAL A 208 3.66 6.48 -27.73
N GLU A 209 3.63 7.81 -27.85
CA GLU A 209 4.83 8.62 -28.11
C GLU A 209 5.40 9.19 -26.82
N LEU A 210 6.61 8.77 -26.47
CA LEU A 210 7.35 9.19 -25.27
C LEU A 210 8.53 10.07 -25.69
N LYS A 211 8.61 11.28 -25.12
CA LYS A 211 9.71 12.24 -25.37
C LYS A 211 10.45 12.52 -24.05
N PRO A 212 11.18 11.52 -23.50
CA PRO A 212 11.70 11.56 -22.14
C PRO A 212 12.85 12.56 -21.98
N GLN A 213 12.69 13.50 -21.05
CA GLN A 213 13.81 14.34 -20.57
C GLN A 213 14.58 13.56 -19.49
N LEU A 214 15.60 12.81 -19.93
CA LEU A 214 16.45 12.00 -19.06
C LEU A 214 17.35 12.89 -18.18
N VAL A 215 17.22 12.75 -16.85
CA VAL A 215 18.09 13.39 -15.86
C VAL A 215 18.94 12.33 -15.13
N LYS A 216 20.21 12.62 -14.89
CA LYS A 216 21.11 11.72 -14.14
C LYS A 216 20.65 11.58 -12.69
N LEU A 217 20.58 10.35 -12.19
CA LEU A 217 20.38 10.07 -10.76
C LEU A 217 21.72 10.20 -10.00
N SER A 218 21.64 10.68 -8.77
CA SER A 218 22.81 10.98 -7.94
C SER A 218 23.42 9.76 -7.25
N SER A 219 22.89 8.55 -7.47
CA SER A 219 23.38 7.28 -6.91
C SER A 219 22.93 6.06 -7.76
N PRO A 220 23.57 4.88 -7.64
CA PRO A 220 23.11 3.64 -8.26
C PRO A 220 21.73 3.18 -7.74
N LEU A 221 21.07 2.27 -8.48
CA LEU A 221 19.69 1.87 -8.19
C LEU A 221 19.54 1.33 -6.76
N LEU A 222 20.33 0.30 -6.44
CA LEU A 222 20.20 -0.46 -5.21
C LEU A 222 20.54 0.35 -3.95
N SER A 223 21.25 1.46 -4.10
CA SER A 223 21.54 2.39 -3.00
C SER A 223 20.29 3.04 -2.42
N TYR A 224 19.27 3.26 -3.26
CA TYR A 224 17.99 3.87 -2.86
C TYR A 224 17.01 2.89 -2.20
N PHE A 225 17.14 1.59 -2.44
CA PHE A 225 16.17 0.57 -2.04
C PHE A 225 16.64 -0.33 -0.90
N GLY A 226 15.73 -0.60 0.03
CA GLY A 226 15.89 -1.59 1.09
C GLY A 226 14.69 -2.50 1.29
N THR A 227 14.87 -3.51 2.15
CA THR A 227 13.77 -4.31 2.72
C THR A 227 13.56 -3.94 4.19
N HIS A 228 12.34 -4.12 4.70
CA HIS A 228 12.05 -3.99 6.12
C HIS A 228 12.81 -5.07 6.93
N TYR A 229 12.79 -6.34 6.47
CA TYR A 229 13.32 -7.49 7.23
C TYR A 229 14.18 -8.42 6.37
N SER A 230 15.33 -8.85 6.89
CA SER A 230 16.08 -9.97 6.31
C SER A 230 17.01 -10.63 7.34
N ARG A 231 17.50 -11.82 7.00
CA ARG A 231 18.22 -12.75 7.89
C ARG A 231 19.63 -13.17 7.44
N GLY A 232 20.09 -12.84 6.22
CA GLY A 232 21.48 -13.15 5.87
C GLY A 232 21.87 -13.10 4.40
N ASP A 233 20.99 -13.40 3.45
CA ASP A 233 21.42 -13.68 2.07
C ASP A 233 20.86 -12.68 1.04
N GLY A 234 21.58 -12.49 -0.08
CA GLY A 234 21.16 -11.64 -1.19
C GLY A 234 21.28 -10.12 -1.00
N PHE A 235 21.99 -9.65 0.03
CA PHE A 235 22.32 -8.22 0.16
C PHE A 235 23.45 -7.81 -0.79
N GLY A 236 23.42 -6.56 -1.26
CA GLY A 236 24.25 -6.09 -2.36
C GLY A 236 23.65 -6.44 -3.73
N GLU A 237 23.09 -7.63 -3.90
CA GLU A 237 22.43 -8.08 -5.14
C GLU A 237 21.04 -7.45 -5.36
N ARG A 238 20.32 -7.14 -4.27
CA ARG A 238 18.87 -6.80 -4.30
C ARG A 238 18.56 -5.45 -3.64
N TYR A 239 19.38 -5.08 -2.66
CA TYR A 239 19.22 -3.94 -1.77
C TYR A 239 20.59 -3.57 -1.20
N SER A 240 20.89 -2.27 -1.07
CA SER A 240 22.02 -1.81 -0.23
C SER A 240 21.59 -1.44 1.20
N ALA A 241 20.29 -1.54 1.52
CA ALA A 241 19.74 -1.08 2.78
C ALA A 241 18.72 -2.05 3.42
N VAL A 242 18.53 -1.94 4.74
CA VAL A 242 17.57 -2.75 5.52
C VAL A 242 17.10 -2.00 6.76
N ARG A 243 15.82 -2.12 7.15
CA ARG A 243 15.31 -1.38 8.33
C ARG A 243 15.45 -2.10 9.67
N SER A 244 15.48 -3.42 9.65
CA SER A 244 15.66 -4.25 10.84
C SER A 244 16.43 -5.51 10.46
N PHE A 245 17.77 -5.39 10.33
CA PHE A 245 18.64 -6.52 10.02
C PHE A 245 18.62 -7.55 11.17
N GLY A 246 18.46 -8.84 10.83
CA GLY A 246 18.14 -9.91 11.78
C GLY A 246 16.64 -10.06 12.05
N GLY A 247 15.87 -8.97 11.99
CA GLY A 247 14.41 -8.96 12.02
C GLY A 247 13.76 -7.94 12.97
N THR A 248 12.43 -7.94 12.97
CA THR A 248 11.48 -6.88 13.36
C THR A 248 11.94 -5.74 14.28
N HIS A 249 12.30 -6.03 15.53
CA HIS A 249 12.69 -5.04 16.54
C HIS A 249 13.88 -5.57 17.35
N VAL A 250 14.57 -4.72 18.10
CA VAL A 250 15.64 -5.16 19.00
C VAL A 250 15.32 -4.83 20.45
N ARG A 251 15.59 -5.78 21.35
CA ARG A 251 15.47 -5.61 22.80
C ARG A 251 16.88 -5.54 23.40
N TRP A 252 17.04 -4.81 24.50
CA TRP A 252 17.95 -5.22 25.56
C TRP A 252 17.11 -6.00 26.58
N ALA A 253 17.32 -7.31 26.65
CA ALA A 253 16.85 -8.08 27.80
C ALA A 253 17.95 -8.00 28.86
N PRO A 254 17.75 -7.30 30.00
CA PRO A 254 18.72 -7.40 31.08
C PRO A 254 18.81 -8.86 31.51
N PRO A 255 20.02 -9.40 31.75
CA PRO A 255 20.19 -10.83 31.98
C PRO A 255 19.44 -11.24 33.25
N THR A 256 18.76 -12.39 33.19
CA THR A 256 18.24 -13.05 34.39
C THR A 256 19.44 -13.39 35.28
N LEU A 257 19.52 -12.76 36.45
CA LEU A 257 20.70 -12.63 37.31
C LEU A 257 21.31 -13.95 37.84
N GLU A 258 20.77 -15.10 37.48
CA GLU A 258 20.93 -16.37 38.18
C GLU A 258 21.83 -17.40 37.47
N GLN A 259 22.17 -17.23 36.17
CA GLN A 259 22.70 -18.35 35.36
C GLN A 259 23.87 -18.08 34.38
N GLU A 260 24.43 -16.87 34.27
CA GLU A 260 25.50 -16.59 33.29
C GLU A 260 26.75 -15.88 33.86
N PRO A 261 27.92 -15.99 33.20
CA PRO A 261 29.21 -15.48 33.69
C PRO A 261 29.22 -13.97 33.96
N VAL A 262 30.22 -13.53 34.73
CA VAL A 262 30.38 -12.16 35.25
C VAL A 262 30.35 -11.12 34.11
N VAL A 263 29.17 -10.57 33.87
CA VAL A 263 28.98 -9.42 32.98
C VAL A 263 29.69 -8.22 33.60
N PRO A 264 30.59 -7.53 32.88
CA PRO A 264 31.25 -6.35 33.40
C PRO A 264 30.25 -5.32 33.90
N GLU A 265 30.53 -4.77 35.08
CA GLU A 265 29.72 -3.73 35.70
C GLU A 265 30.33 -2.37 35.40
N TYR A 266 29.53 -1.51 34.76
CA TYR A 266 29.94 -0.18 34.34
C TYR A 266 29.23 0.87 35.20
N VAL A 267 29.89 1.99 35.48
CA VAL A 267 29.24 3.14 36.11
C VAL A 267 28.51 3.94 35.03
N GLY A 268 27.18 4.09 35.17
CA GLY A 268 26.38 4.92 34.28
C GLY A 268 26.82 6.39 34.33
N PRO A 269 27.15 7.05 33.21
CA PRO A 269 27.66 8.41 33.22
C PRO A 269 26.65 9.44 33.76
N PHE A 270 25.34 9.17 33.67
CA PHE A 270 24.27 10.12 33.99
C PHE A 270 23.71 9.95 35.39
N THR A 271 23.38 8.73 35.84
CA THR A 271 22.84 8.49 37.20
C THR A 271 23.87 7.97 38.21
N LYS A 272 25.10 7.65 37.77
CA LYS A 272 26.18 7.03 38.57
C LYS A 272 25.83 5.66 39.18
N LYS A 273 24.71 5.06 38.77
CA LYS A 273 24.33 3.69 39.15
C LYS A 273 25.18 2.67 38.39
N PRO A 274 25.41 1.46 38.95
CA PRO A 274 25.95 0.35 38.18
C PRO A 274 24.95 -0.08 37.11
N VAL A 275 25.45 -0.33 35.90
CA VAL A 275 24.72 -0.95 34.78
C VAL A 275 25.55 -2.09 34.20
N ARG A 276 24.88 -3.07 33.59
CA ARG A 276 25.50 -4.24 32.97
C ARG A 276 24.90 -4.40 31.57
N VAL A 277 25.75 -4.42 30.56
CA VAL A 277 25.34 -4.38 29.15
C VAL A 277 26.23 -5.34 28.35
N ARG A 278 25.63 -6.21 27.54
CA ARG A 278 26.33 -6.99 26.52
C ARG A 278 25.82 -6.65 25.13
N LEU A 279 26.71 -6.72 24.13
CA LEU A 279 26.29 -6.62 22.73
C LEU A 279 25.56 -7.88 22.28
N GLU A 280 25.84 -8.99 22.95
CA GLU A 280 25.22 -10.29 22.76
C GLU A 280 23.72 -10.26 23.13
N GLU A 281 23.31 -9.37 24.04
CA GLU A 281 21.91 -9.13 24.42
C GLU A 281 21.14 -8.32 23.38
N PHE A 282 21.81 -7.63 22.46
CA PHE A 282 21.19 -7.00 21.29
C PHE A 282 20.86 -8.10 20.26
N HIS A 283 19.61 -8.55 20.24
CA HIS A 283 19.15 -9.61 19.33
C HIS A 283 17.78 -9.28 18.74
N SER A 284 17.48 -9.84 17.57
CA SER A 284 16.19 -9.60 16.94
C SER A 284 15.03 -10.28 17.69
N GLN A 285 14.00 -9.49 17.99
CA GLN A 285 12.69 -9.93 18.49
C GLN A 285 11.83 -10.62 17.41
N SER A 286 12.43 -11.13 16.34
CA SER A 286 11.70 -11.94 15.35
C SER A 286 11.19 -13.21 16.02
N ARG A 287 9.92 -13.20 16.47
CA ARG A 287 9.18 -14.34 17.06
C ARG A 287 9.13 -15.62 16.20
N HIS A 288 9.73 -15.56 15.02
CA HIS A 288 9.85 -16.63 14.03
C HIS A 288 11.33 -17.07 13.84
N ALA A 289 12.24 -16.63 14.69
CA ALA A 289 13.64 -17.08 14.75
C ALA A 289 13.79 -17.99 15.98
N ARG A 290 14.31 -19.20 15.77
CA ARG A 290 14.65 -20.12 16.87
C ARG A 290 16.04 -19.86 17.46
N ASP A 291 16.85 -19.13 16.71
CA ASP A 291 18.19 -18.68 17.04
C ASP A 291 18.38 -17.29 16.39
N PRO A 292 18.19 -16.18 17.13
CA PRO A 292 18.33 -14.83 16.58
C PRO A 292 19.79 -14.39 16.63
N MET A 293 20.33 -13.91 15.51
CA MET A 293 21.68 -13.34 15.45
C MET A 293 21.87 -12.25 16.52
N THR A 294 23.00 -12.34 17.23
CA THR A 294 23.43 -11.39 18.26
C THR A 294 24.08 -10.14 17.64
N GLY A 295 24.16 -9.06 18.41
CA GLY A 295 24.74 -7.77 18.00
C GLY A 295 26.12 -7.90 17.35
N PRO A 296 27.09 -8.64 17.93
CA PRO A 296 28.38 -8.87 17.29
C PRO A 296 28.26 -9.46 15.88
N ALA A 297 27.42 -10.47 15.68
CA ALA A 297 27.22 -11.10 14.38
C ALA A 297 26.48 -10.20 13.38
N LEU A 298 25.52 -9.39 13.88
CA LEU A 298 24.80 -8.41 13.07
C LEU A 298 25.72 -7.27 12.60
N PHE A 299 26.47 -6.65 13.52
CA PHE A 299 27.35 -5.52 13.22
C PHE A 299 28.52 -5.92 12.32
N ASP A 300 29.14 -7.09 12.57
CA ASP A 300 30.18 -7.68 11.71
C ASP A 300 29.65 -8.04 10.30
N ALA A 301 28.39 -8.47 10.18
CA ALA A 301 27.77 -8.72 8.88
C ALA A 301 27.48 -7.44 8.08
N ILE A 302 26.93 -6.38 8.71
CA ILE A 302 26.57 -5.15 7.97
C ILE A 302 27.80 -4.29 7.64
N THR A 303 28.82 -4.25 8.52
CA THR A 303 30.05 -3.48 8.28
C THR A 303 30.91 -4.11 7.18
N ARG A 304 31.10 -5.43 7.16
CA ARG A 304 31.85 -6.13 6.08
C ARG A 304 31.16 -6.06 4.71
N ARG A 305 29.84 -5.89 4.68
CA ARG A 305 29.03 -5.84 3.45
C ARG A 305 28.63 -4.42 3.03
N GLY A 306 28.95 -3.40 3.84
CA GLY A 306 28.61 -2.01 3.57
C GLY A 306 27.11 -1.67 3.55
N ILE A 307 26.27 -2.41 4.27
CA ILE A 307 24.81 -2.31 4.19
C ILE A 307 24.29 -1.20 5.11
N THR A 308 23.55 -0.22 4.56
CA THR A 308 22.87 0.80 5.37
C THR A 308 21.70 0.19 6.14
N THR A 309 21.90 -0.02 7.43
CA THR A 309 20.96 -0.62 8.36
C THR A 309 20.36 0.46 9.24
N VAL A 310 19.05 0.66 9.15
CA VAL A 310 18.34 1.30 10.26
C VAL A 310 18.26 0.27 11.39
N TYR A 311 18.32 0.73 12.63
CA TYR A 311 17.93 -0.07 13.80
C TYR A 311 16.83 0.67 14.55
N VAL A 312 15.62 0.14 14.45
CA VAL A 312 14.45 0.61 15.19
C VAL A 312 14.66 0.29 16.68
N THR A 313 14.60 1.30 17.56
CA THR A 313 14.74 1.12 19.01
C THR A 313 13.41 1.36 19.77
N PRO A 314 12.33 0.59 19.52
CA PRO A 314 11.04 0.84 20.16
C PRO A 314 10.97 0.30 21.60
N THR A 315 12.02 -0.42 22.03
CA THR A 315 12.03 -1.35 23.17
C THR A 315 13.39 -1.43 23.87
N GLY A 316 14.26 -0.42 23.68
CA GLY A 316 15.51 -0.32 24.45
C GLY A 316 15.25 -0.15 25.95
N VAL A 317 14.08 0.40 26.31
CA VAL A 317 13.61 0.52 27.69
C VAL A 317 12.21 -0.08 27.79
N VAL A 318 11.88 -0.64 28.95
CA VAL A 318 10.71 -1.52 29.15
C VAL A 318 9.39 -0.76 28.94
N TYR A 319 8.40 -1.41 28.33
CA TYR A 319 7.01 -0.95 28.12
C TYR A 319 6.20 -0.64 29.42
N GLU A 320 6.88 -0.49 30.56
CA GLU A 320 6.33 -0.31 31.91
C GLU A 320 6.88 1.00 32.49
N ASP A 321 6.10 2.10 32.46
CA ASP A 321 6.05 3.26 33.37
C ASP A 321 7.38 3.84 33.94
N LYS A 322 8.52 3.53 33.32
CA LYS A 322 9.88 3.80 33.80
C LYS A 322 10.54 4.84 32.89
N PRO A 323 11.34 5.78 33.43
CA PRO A 323 12.16 6.68 32.62
C PRO A 323 13.10 5.91 31.68
N TYR A 324 13.44 6.51 30.54
CA TYR A 324 14.40 5.93 29.60
C TYR A 324 15.77 5.69 30.26
N ASP A 325 16.24 4.43 30.28
CA ASP A 325 17.56 4.04 30.81
C ASP A 325 18.69 4.46 29.86
N ARG A 326 19.01 5.76 29.95
CA ARG A 326 20.12 6.40 29.23
C ARG A 326 21.49 5.86 29.60
N ASP A 327 21.67 5.29 30.81
CA ASP A 327 22.97 4.78 31.25
C ASP A 327 23.29 3.44 30.57
N SER A 328 22.33 2.50 30.53
CA SER A 328 22.47 1.28 29.74
C SER A 328 22.53 1.56 28.24
N ALA A 329 21.76 2.53 27.75
CA ALA A 329 21.78 2.94 26.34
C ALA A 329 23.16 3.50 25.91
N TYR A 330 23.75 4.40 26.70
CA TYR A 330 25.09 4.95 26.43
C TYR A 330 26.13 3.82 26.36
N TRP A 331 26.14 2.91 27.34
CA TRP A 331 27.11 1.81 27.35
C TRP A 331 26.90 0.84 26.19
N PHE A 332 25.66 0.61 25.76
CA PHE A 332 25.39 -0.16 24.54
C PHE A 332 25.99 0.52 23.28
N TYR A 333 25.66 1.79 23.02
CA TYR A 333 26.15 2.50 21.83
C TYR A 333 27.67 2.63 21.86
N ARG A 334 28.25 2.94 23.02
CA ARG A 334 29.69 3.02 23.23
C ARG A 334 30.36 1.68 22.88
N LEU A 335 29.98 0.58 23.53
CA LEU A 335 30.58 -0.73 23.30
C LEU A 335 30.42 -1.20 21.83
N ALA A 336 29.28 -0.90 21.21
CA ALA A 336 29.03 -1.25 19.80
C ALA A 336 29.96 -0.50 18.85
N HIS A 337 30.13 0.81 19.04
CA HIS A 337 30.95 1.66 18.19
C HIS A 337 32.47 1.59 18.53
N GLU A 338 32.87 1.30 19.77
CA GLU A 338 34.26 0.96 20.13
C GLU A 338 34.70 -0.35 19.47
N LYS A 339 33.85 -1.39 19.51
CA LYS A 339 34.14 -2.71 18.91
C LYS A 339 34.05 -2.70 17.38
N TYR A 340 33.18 -1.85 16.81
CA TYR A 340 32.98 -1.71 15.37
C TYR A 340 33.06 -0.24 14.93
N PRO A 341 34.25 0.39 14.85
CA PRO A 341 34.37 1.83 14.57
C PRO A 341 33.74 2.30 13.25
N THR A 342 33.62 1.43 12.23
CA THR A 342 32.95 1.77 10.96
C THR A 342 31.43 1.71 11.02
N LEU A 343 30.84 1.26 12.13
CA LEU A 343 29.39 1.13 12.32
C LEU A 343 28.66 2.46 12.14
N ASN A 344 29.29 3.61 12.41
CA ASN A 344 28.73 4.94 12.16
C ASN A 344 28.41 5.26 10.69
N ARG A 345 29.00 4.54 9.73
CA ARG A 345 28.70 4.67 8.29
C ARG A 345 27.51 3.81 7.84
N TYR A 346 27.11 2.84 8.67
CA TYR A 346 26.23 1.74 8.27
C TYR A 346 25.04 1.53 9.20
N ALA A 347 25.09 1.96 10.46
CA ALA A 347 23.96 1.95 11.38
C ALA A 347 23.33 3.34 11.53
N VAL A 348 22.01 3.41 11.47
CA VAL A 348 21.22 4.61 11.81
C VAL A 348 20.20 4.24 12.87
N TRP A 349 20.25 4.90 14.03
CA TRP A 349 19.43 4.54 15.19
C TRP A 349 18.09 5.27 15.16
N GLN A 350 17.01 4.57 14.85
CA GLN A 350 15.66 5.14 14.73
C GLN A 350 14.93 5.10 16.07
N ILE A 351 14.78 6.29 16.65
CA ILE A 351 14.23 6.49 17.99
C ILE A 351 12.70 6.50 17.93
N GLY A 352 12.13 5.31 18.06
CA GLY A 352 10.69 5.08 18.05
C GLY A 352 10.25 4.13 16.93
N ASN A 353 8.94 3.90 16.85
CA ASN A 353 8.27 3.30 15.70
C ASN A 353 6.80 3.74 15.69
N GLU A 354 6.24 4.02 14.52
CA GLU A 354 4.83 4.37 14.31
C GLU A 354 4.26 5.28 15.42
N LEU A 355 4.93 6.41 15.70
CA LEU A 355 4.76 7.20 16.93
C LEU A 355 3.32 7.68 17.22
N LEU A 356 2.44 7.62 16.21
CA LEU A 356 1.03 8.04 16.28
C LEU A 356 0.04 6.88 16.27
N SER A 357 0.51 5.65 16.09
CA SER A 357 -0.28 4.43 16.22
C SER A 357 -0.44 4.00 17.68
N LEU A 358 -1.11 2.85 17.87
CA LEU A 358 -1.17 2.12 19.14
C LEU A 358 0.03 1.18 19.37
N HIS A 359 0.94 1.00 18.41
CA HIS A 359 2.17 0.20 18.57
C HIS A 359 3.18 0.90 19.51
N TRP A 360 3.21 2.23 19.48
CA TRP A 360 3.88 3.07 20.48
C TRP A 360 2.84 3.94 21.19
N ASP A 361 2.29 3.40 22.28
CA ASP A 361 1.34 4.09 23.17
C ASP A 361 1.82 3.99 24.63
N PRO A 362 2.47 5.04 25.17
CA PRO A 362 2.94 5.04 26.56
C PRO A 362 1.81 5.10 27.61
N LYS A 363 0.55 5.37 27.22
CA LYS A 363 -0.63 5.23 28.10
C LYS A 363 -1.29 3.84 28.03
N ARG A 364 -0.79 2.93 27.17
CA ARG A 364 -1.27 1.56 26.96
C ARG A 364 -2.76 1.40 26.58
N LEU A 365 -3.45 2.49 26.24
CA LEU A 365 -4.89 2.53 25.90
C LEU A 365 -5.25 1.57 24.75
N GLY A 366 -4.29 1.28 23.87
CA GLY A 366 -4.46 0.31 22.78
C GLY A 366 -4.39 -1.18 23.16
N ARG A 367 -3.93 -1.56 24.36
CA ARG A 367 -3.79 -2.98 24.74
C ARG A 367 -5.06 -3.55 25.41
N ASP A 368 -5.69 -2.77 26.29
CA ASP A 368 -6.95 -3.18 26.93
C ASP A 368 -8.13 -2.92 25.98
N ASN A 369 -8.39 -3.89 25.09
CA ASN A 369 -9.42 -3.84 24.04
C ASN A 369 -10.87 -3.55 24.52
N THR A 370 -11.11 -3.47 25.83
CA THR A 370 -12.45 -3.29 26.45
C THR A 370 -12.94 -1.84 26.44
N LYS A 371 -12.08 -0.83 26.24
CA LYS A 371 -12.46 0.59 26.23
C LYS A 371 -11.82 1.38 25.09
N ARG A 372 -12.07 0.97 23.83
CA ARG A 372 -11.87 1.87 22.68
C ARG A 372 -12.90 2.99 22.74
N TRP A 373 -12.48 4.17 23.20
CA TRP A 373 -13.28 5.39 23.15
C TRP A 373 -13.36 5.89 21.71
N TRP A 374 -14.28 5.33 20.94
CA TRP A 374 -14.65 5.81 19.62
C TRP A 374 -15.46 7.10 19.73
N ASN A 375 -14.80 8.23 20.04
CA ASN A 375 -15.39 9.53 19.75
C ASN A 375 -15.56 9.62 18.22
N HIS A 376 -16.80 9.81 17.76
CA HIS A 376 -17.16 9.79 16.34
C HIS A 376 -16.75 11.07 15.57
N ASP A 377 -16.05 12.00 16.21
CA ASP A 377 -15.31 13.04 15.52
C ASP A 377 -14.05 12.44 14.88
N HIS A 378 -14.23 11.88 13.67
CA HIS A 378 -13.24 11.13 12.90
C HIS A 378 -11.98 11.93 12.45
N THR A 379 -11.76 13.13 12.99
CA THR A 379 -10.63 14.01 12.65
C THR A 379 -9.32 13.62 13.33
N LEU A 380 -9.36 12.84 14.42
CA LEU A 380 -8.20 12.39 15.20
C LEU A 380 -8.22 10.87 15.39
N TRP A 381 -7.18 10.17 14.93
CA TRP A 381 -7.05 8.73 15.23
C TRP A 381 -6.92 8.52 16.76
N TYR A 382 -7.89 7.80 17.32
CA TYR A 382 -7.99 7.41 18.74
C TYR A 382 -8.18 8.53 19.79
N GLY A 383 -8.68 9.71 19.43
CA GLY A 383 -9.13 10.73 20.41
C GLY A 383 -8.07 11.11 21.45
N TYR A 384 -6.80 11.00 21.06
CA TYR A 384 -5.65 11.04 21.96
C TYR A 384 -5.16 12.47 22.15
N ASP A 385 -4.67 12.80 23.35
CA ASP A 385 -3.97 14.06 23.59
C ASP A 385 -2.60 14.03 22.88
N LEU A 386 -2.61 14.47 21.61
CA LEU A 386 -1.42 14.49 20.76
C LEU A 386 -0.34 15.45 21.27
N LYS A 387 -0.73 16.53 21.98
CA LYS A 387 0.23 17.43 22.61
C LYS A 387 0.95 16.70 23.74
N TRP A 388 0.22 16.08 24.66
CA TRP A 388 0.85 15.25 25.69
C TRP A 388 1.70 14.12 25.08
N LYS A 389 1.26 13.50 23.96
CA LYS A 389 2.04 12.46 23.29
C LYS A 389 3.34 13.00 22.69
N LEU A 390 3.34 14.25 22.24
CA LEU A 390 4.51 14.96 21.72
C LEU A 390 5.46 15.36 22.84
N ASP A 391 4.94 16.02 23.87
CA ASP A 391 5.69 16.47 25.05
C ASP A 391 6.37 15.27 25.76
N PHE A 392 5.65 14.14 25.88
CA PHE A 392 6.20 12.89 26.40
C PHE A 392 7.27 12.29 25.47
N TYR A 393 6.99 12.16 24.16
CA TYR A 393 7.96 11.62 23.20
C TYR A 393 9.27 12.43 23.22
N ILE A 394 9.19 13.76 23.16
CA ILE A 394 10.37 14.63 23.13
C ILE A 394 11.15 14.52 24.44
N ASN A 395 10.51 14.72 25.60
CA ASN A 395 11.24 14.95 26.85
C ASN A 395 11.49 13.67 27.67
N HIS A 396 10.61 12.66 27.60
CA HIS A 396 10.75 11.41 28.35
C HIS A 396 11.44 10.28 27.56
N TRP A 397 11.51 10.37 26.21
CA TRP A 397 12.04 9.30 25.35
C TRP A 397 13.17 9.77 24.43
N LEU A 398 12.91 10.75 23.56
CA LEU A 398 13.86 11.21 22.55
C LEU A 398 15.07 11.92 23.16
N GLY A 399 14.85 12.90 24.04
CA GLY A 399 15.95 13.63 24.70
C GLY A 399 16.91 12.71 25.46
N PRO A 400 16.42 11.77 26.29
CA PRO A 400 17.29 10.77 26.94
C PRO A 400 18.04 9.86 25.98
N ALA A 401 17.43 9.46 24.85
CA ALA A 401 18.09 8.67 23.81
C ALA A 401 19.18 9.47 23.08
N VAL A 402 18.89 10.72 22.72
CA VAL A 402 19.84 11.69 22.15
C VAL A 402 21.02 11.88 23.09
N GLN A 403 20.79 12.15 24.38
CA GLN A 403 21.87 12.33 25.36
C GLN A 403 22.78 11.09 25.47
N ALA A 404 22.19 9.88 25.44
CA ALA A 404 22.96 8.64 25.46
C ALA A 404 23.80 8.42 24.20
N ILE A 405 23.23 8.69 23.01
CA ILE A 405 23.90 8.52 21.72
C ILE A 405 25.00 9.57 21.53
N GLU A 406 24.70 10.85 21.75
CA GLU A 406 25.65 11.95 21.52
C GLU A 406 26.85 11.88 22.48
N ALA A 407 26.63 11.44 23.73
CA ALA A 407 27.72 11.17 24.67
C ALA A 407 28.58 9.98 24.23
N ALA A 408 27.98 8.86 23.81
CA ALA A 408 28.71 7.71 23.31
C ALA A 408 29.48 8.05 22.01
N SER A 409 28.86 8.83 21.12
CA SER A 409 29.46 9.30 19.88
C SER A 409 30.69 10.16 20.16
N ARG A 410 30.58 11.12 21.09
CA ARG A 410 31.70 11.99 21.50
C ARG A 410 32.85 11.19 22.12
N ASP A 411 32.56 10.22 22.97
CA ASP A 411 33.58 9.42 23.65
C ASP A 411 34.33 8.45 22.70
N VAL A 412 33.68 7.99 21.63
CA VAL A 412 34.28 7.05 20.65
C VAL A 412 34.94 7.76 19.46
N TYR A 413 34.35 8.86 18.98
CA TYR A 413 34.75 9.52 17.73
C TYR A 413 35.30 10.94 17.91
N GLY A 414 35.17 11.54 19.10
CA GLY A 414 35.46 12.96 19.33
C GLY A 414 34.38 13.92 18.80
N ASP A 415 33.35 13.39 18.14
CA ASP A 415 32.23 14.13 17.55
C ASP A 415 30.90 13.55 18.05
N GLU A 416 30.04 14.41 18.58
CA GLU A 416 28.72 14.04 19.10
C GLU A 416 27.70 13.69 18.00
N ARG A 417 27.94 14.13 16.75
CA ARG A 417 27.08 13.91 15.58
C ARG A 417 27.55 12.77 14.67
N ALA A 418 28.57 12.01 15.08
CA ALA A 418 29.13 10.91 14.29
C ALA A 418 28.24 9.66 14.29
N ILE A 419 27.55 9.33 15.39
CA ILE A 419 26.56 8.24 15.43
C ILE A 419 25.20 8.78 14.91
N PRO A 420 24.67 8.32 13.77
CA PRO A 420 23.48 8.94 13.17
C PRO A 420 22.17 8.58 13.88
N ILE A 421 21.34 9.60 14.13
CA ILE A 421 20.04 9.51 14.81
C ILE A 421 18.89 9.74 13.81
N ALA A 422 17.91 8.85 13.80
CA ALA A 422 16.68 8.99 13.03
C ALA A 422 15.46 9.22 13.95
N ALA A 423 14.59 10.17 13.60
CA ALA A 423 13.33 10.40 14.29
C ALA A 423 12.18 9.63 13.62
N GLY A 424 11.24 9.12 14.43
CA GLY A 424 10.04 8.42 13.96
C GLY A 424 10.14 6.89 14.07
N SER A 425 9.52 6.11 13.20
CA SER A 425 8.79 6.53 12.00
C SER A 425 7.40 7.11 12.27
N LEU A 426 6.94 7.98 11.37
CA LEU A 426 5.61 8.62 11.42
C LEU A 426 4.82 8.39 10.13
N ASN A 427 3.49 8.46 10.19
CA ASN A 427 2.57 8.06 9.12
C ASN A 427 1.63 9.21 8.69
N PRO A 428 2.11 10.24 7.96
CA PRO A 428 1.42 11.52 7.76
C PRO A 428 0.34 11.49 6.65
N TYR A 429 -0.63 10.57 6.74
CA TYR A 429 -1.74 10.48 5.76
C TYR A 429 -2.87 11.47 6.05
N ASN A 430 -2.95 11.98 7.29
CA ASN A 430 -4.00 12.86 7.79
C ASN A 430 -3.39 14.14 8.42
N PRO A 431 -4.17 15.23 8.58
CA PRO A 431 -3.66 16.49 9.13
C PRO A 431 -3.06 16.39 10.55
N PRO A 432 -3.63 15.65 11.53
CA PRO A 432 -3.00 15.49 12.84
C PRO A 432 -1.60 14.88 12.79
N ASN A 433 -1.38 13.92 11.89
CA ASN A 433 -0.09 13.26 11.76
C ASN A 433 0.95 14.14 11.04
N VAL A 434 0.51 15.08 10.18
CA VAL A 434 1.36 16.16 9.66
C VAL A 434 1.70 17.15 10.79
N TRP A 435 0.70 17.64 11.52
CA TRP A 435 0.87 18.57 12.64
C TRP A 435 1.88 18.05 13.67
N TYR A 436 1.81 16.77 14.05
CA TYR A 436 2.75 16.19 15.01
C TYR A 436 4.20 16.21 14.51
N ILE A 437 4.45 15.96 13.21
CA ILE A 437 5.79 16.09 12.61
C ILE A 437 6.24 17.55 12.63
N GLU A 438 5.37 18.47 12.21
CA GLU A 438 5.66 19.91 12.19
C GLU A 438 6.03 20.43 13.57
N GLN A 439 5.23 20.09 14.60
CA GLN A 439 5.51 20.49 15.98
C GLN A 439 6.76 19.78 16.54
N MET A 440 6.98 18.49 16.26
CA MET A 440 8.21 17.78 16.64
C MET A 440 9.47 18.46 16.08
N MET A 441 9.43 18.90 14.83
CA MET A 441 10.55 19.57 14.15
C MET A 441 10.68 21.06 14.48
N GLN A 442 9.71 21.66 15.18
CA GLN A 442 9.73 23.04 15.68
C GLN A 442 10.04 23.15 17.18
N ALA A 443 9.82 22.08 17.94
CA ALA A 443 9.94 22.06 19.39
C ALA A 443 11.41 22.16 19.90
N THR A 444 11.52 22.49 21.18
CA THR A 444 12.75 22.42 21.98
C THR A 444 12.58 21.41 23.12
N PHE A 445 13.69 20.87 23.64
CA PHE A 445 13.62 20.08 24.87
C PHE A 445 13.41 20.98 26.10
N ASP A 446 12.58 20.53 27.05
CA ASP A 446 12.25 21.29 28.26
C ASP A 446 13.34 21.27 29.34
N GLY A 447 14.27 20.32 29.25
CA GLY A 447 15.36 20.12 30.20
C GLY A 447 15.02 19.32 31.46
N GLN A 448 13.76 18.91 31.68
CA GLN A 448 13.33 18.28 32.94
C GLN A 448 14.05 16.95 33.21
N HIS A 449 14.13 16.08 32.20
CA HIS A 449 14.85 14.80 32.29
C HIS A 449 16.30 14.93 31.83
N VAL A 450 16.59 15.91 30.96
CA VAL A 450 17.88 16.10 30.28
C VAL A 450 18.30 17.57 30.30
N PRO A 451 18.84 18.09 31.43
CA PRO A 451 19.18 19.50 31.56
C PRO A 451 20.21 20.00 30.54
N SER A 452 21.07 19.13 30.00
CA SER A 452 22.05 19.48 28.96
C SER A 452 21.43 19.81 27.60
N LEU A 453 20.16 19.44 27.36
CA LEU A 453 19.43 19.76 26.12
C LEU A 453 18.42 20.89 26.32
N ALA A 454 18.31 21.49 27.51
CA ALA A 454 17.30 22.50 27.82
C ALA A 454 17.31 23.67 26.82
N GLY A 455 16.17 23.92 26.18
CA GLY A 455 16.01 24.98 25.16
C GLY A 455 16.64 24.67 23.80
N GLN A 456 17.33 23.53 23.62
CA GLN A 456 17.88 23.15 22.32
C GLN A 456 16.77 22.66 21.37
N PRO A 457 16.71 23.13 20.10
CA PRO A 457 15.72 22.67 19.14
C PRO A 457 15.91 21.20 18.75
N VAL A 458 14.83 20.41 18.79
CA VAL A 458 14.85 18.96 18.56
C VAL A 458 15.55 18.59 17.24
N TYR A 459 15.28 19.33 16.16
CA TYR A 459 15.86 19.04 14.84
C TYR A 459 17.39 19.03 14.80
N LYS A 460 18.09 19.79 15.67
CA LYS A 460 19.57 19.82 15.69
C LYS A 460 20.20 18.48 16.00
N HIS A 461 19.44 17.59 16.65
CA HIS A 461 19.90 16.29 17.12
C HIS A 461 19.48 15.14 16.18
N ILE A 462 18.75 15.43 15.09
CA ILE A 462 18.19 14.44 14.18
C ILE A 462 18.88 14.51 12.81
N ASP A 463 19.49 13.40 12.39
CA ASP A 463 20.08 13.28 11.06
C ASP A 463 19.06 12.90 9.99
N TYR A 464 18.07 12.07 10.33
CA TYR A 464 17.09 11.57 9.35
C TYR A 464 15.66 11.62 9.87
N LEU A 465 14.74 12.14 9.05
CA LEU A 465 13.31 12.01 9.29
C LEU A 465 12.80 10.72 8.66
N THR A 466 12.18 9.84 9.45
CA THR A 466 11.66 8.56 8.95
C THR A 466 10.13 8.55 8.89
N VAL A 467 9.59 8.08 7.77
CA VAL A 467 8.15 8.09 7.47
C VAL A 467 7.67 6.78 6.84
N HIS A 468 6.37 6.53 6.86
CA HIS A 468 5.72 5.32 6.33
C HIS A 468 4.75 5.62 5.18
N TYR A 469 4.47 4.60 4.37
CA TYR A 469 3.48 4.48 3.29
C TYR A 469 3.24 5.76 2.47
N MET A 470 4.31 6.47 2.15
CA MET A 470 4.27 7.77 1.47
C MET A 470 4.07 7.63 -0.04
N LEU A 471 4.37 6.48 -0.62
CA LEU A 471 4.35 6.30 -2.07
C LEU A 471 2.93 5.96 -2.55
N ALA A 472 2.37 6.90 -3.29
CA ALA A 472 1.09 6.84 -3.96
C ALA A 472 1.22 7.52 -5.35
N PRO A 473 0.23 7.39 -6.24
CA PRO A 473 0.26 8.07 -7.53
C PRO A 473 0.53 9.59 -7.44
N PRO A 474 1.19 10.22 -8.43
CA PRO A 474 1.64 11.62 -8.36
C PRO A 474 0.59 12.66 -7.97
N GLU A 475 -0.67 12.41 -8.31
CA GLU A 475 -1.84 13.24 -7.97
C GLU A 475 -2.17 13.24 -6.46
N HIS A 476 -1.76 12.22 -5.71
CA HIS A 476 -2.13 12.01 -4.31
C HIS A 476 -1.37 12.95 -3.35
N ASP A 477 -2.04 13.40 -2.29
CA ASP A 477 -1.47 14.31 -1.28
C ASP A 477 -0.14 13.84 -0.65
N ASN A 478 0.14 12.54 -0.58
CA ASN A 478 1.37 12.03 0.05
C ASN A 478 2.63 12.44 -0.72
N THR A 479 2.56 12.48 -2.06
CA THR A 479 3.67 12.97 -2.91
C THR A 479 3.92 14.46 -2.71
N ARG A 480 2.84 15.25 -2.56
CA ARG A 480 2.93 16.69 -2.21
C ARG A 480 3.46 16.92 -0.79
N ARG A 481 3.17 16.02 0.16
CA ARG A 481 3.77 16.05 1.52
C ARG A 481 5.26 15.73 1.52
N LEU A 482 5.72 14.78 0.69
CA LEU A 482 7.16 14.54 0.50
C LEU A 482 7.86 15.78 -0.07
N ASP A 483 7.23 16.51 -0.99
CA ASP A 483 7.78 17.77 -1.51
C ASP A 483 7.86 18.86 -0.44
N GLN A 484 6.84 18.99 0.41
CA GLN A 484 6.87 19.89 1.56
C GLN A 484 8.02 19.52 2.51
N PHE A 485 8.22 18.24 2.85
CA PHE A 485 9.31 17.83 3.74
C PHE A 485 10.71 18.12 3.16
N VAL A 486 10.88 18.02 1.83
CA VAL A 486 12.13 18.42 1.16
C VAL A 486 12.40 19.91 1.36
N ALA A 487 11.40 20.78 1.18
CA ALA A 487 11.54 22.21 1.42
C ALA A 487 11.74 22.54 2.90
N ASP A 488 10.87 22.05 3.78
CA ASP A 488 10.80 22.44 5.18
C ASP A 488 11.96 21.91 6.02
N TYR A 489 12.55 20.76 5.68
CA TYR A 489 13.55 20.07 6.50
C TYR A 489 14.88 19.79 5.79
N LEU A 490 14.86 19.31 4.54
CA LEU A 490 16.08 18.88 3.85
C LEU A 490 16.85 20.06 3.23
N GLN A 491 16.17 20.92 2.47
CA GLN A 491 16.76 22.11 1.84
C GLN A 491 17.15 23.18 2.87
N THR A 492 16.52 23.19 4.06
CA THR A 492 16.91 24.03 5.19
C THR A 492 18.05 23.45 6.03
N GLY A 493 18.55 22.25 5.71
CA GLY A 493 19.65 21.60 6.44
C GLY A 493 19.29 21.13 7.85
N LYS A 494 17.99 21.02 8.19
CA LYS A 494 17.53 20.51 9.49
C LYS A 494 17.65 18.99 9.62
N VAL A 495 17.72 18.28 8.49
CA VAL A 495 18.01 16.83 8.40
C VAL A 495 18.92 16.57 7.20
N LYS A 496 19.74 15.50 7.27
CA LYS A 496 20.55 14.97 6.16
C LYS A 496 19.71 14.18 5.15
N GLY A 497 18.57 13.63 5.56
CA GLY A 497 17.67 12.89 4.64
C GLY A 497 16.26 12.60 5.17
N ILE A 498 15.40 12.13 4.26
CA ILE A 498 14.00 11.75 4.48
C ILE A 498 13.81 10.32 3.96
N TRP A 499 13.60 9.35 4.86
CA TRP A 499 13.61 7.93 4.52
C TRP A 499 12.21 7.30 4.70
N ILE A 500 11.69 6.68 3.63
CA ILE A 500 10.40 6.00 3.62
C ILE A 500 10.61 4.57 4.13
N THR A 501 10.63 4.47 5.44
CA THR A 501 11.07 3.32 6.23
C THR A 501 10.14 2.10 6.23
N GLU A 502 8.87 2.27 5.87
CA GLU A 502 8.00 1.16 5.49
C GLU A 502 7.13 1.65 4.35
N ASP A 503 7.30 1.10 3.15
CA ASP A 503 6.29 1.21 2.09
C ASP A 503 5.72 -0.17 1.72
N HIS A 504 4.49 -0.25 1.23
CA HIS A 504 3.77 -1.52 1.12
C HIS A 504 4.32 -2.41 -0.01
N GLY A 505 4.82 -3.59 0.35
CA GLY A 505 4.90 -4.75 -0.55
C GLY A 505 3.76 -5.73 -0.28
N GLY A 506 3.60 -6.17 0.97
CA GLY A 506 2.79 -7.35 1.29
C GLY A 506 1.28 -7.14 1.34
N LYS A 507 0.83 -5.95 1.74
CA LYS A 507 -0.57 -5.52 1.63
C LYS A 507 -0.90 -4.91 0.26
N ALA A 508 0.02 -5.02 -0.71
CA ALA A 508 -0.11 -4.47 -2.04
C ALA A 508 0.41 -5.45 -3.13
N ALA A 509 0.28 -6.75 -2.86
CA ALA A 509 0.53 -7.85 -3.81
C ALA A 509 1.94 -7.95 -4.42
N GLY A 510 2.99 -7.46 -3.75
CA GLY A 510 4.38 -7.75 -4.11
C GLY A 510 4.91 -6.93 -5.30
N ALA A 511 5.40 -7.62 -6.34
CA ALA A 511 6.14 -7.00 -7.45
C ALA A 511 5.41 -5.87 -8.19
N PRO A 512 4.09 -5.94 -8.50
CA PRO A 512 3.40 -4.87 -9.23
C PRO A 512 3.49 -3.52 -8.51
N THR A 513 3.29 -3.51 -7.18
CA THR A 513 3.41 -2.29 -6.38
C THR A 513 4.86 -1.91 -6.09
N VAL A 514 5.79 -2.85 -5.91
CA VAL A 514 7.22 -2.52 -5.79
C VAL A 514 7.74 -1.84 -7.08
N LEU A 515 7.24 -2.26 -8.25
CA LEU A 515 7.51 -1.61 -9.53
C LEU A 515 6.85 -0.22 -9.61
N GLU A 516 5.54 -0.13 -9.39
CA GLU A 516 4.77 1.13 -9.44
C GLU A 516 5.37 2.19 -8.48
N ARG A 517 5.38 1.89 -7.18
CA ARG A 517 5.83 2.82 -6.14
C ARG A 517 7.32 3.08 -6.25
N GLY A 518 8.11 2.11 -6.70
CA GLY A 518 9.52 2.29 -7.02
C GLY A 518 9.75 3.35 -8.09
N MET A 519 8.93 3.37 -9.16
CA MET A 519 9.01 4.41 -10.19
C MET A 519 8.49 5.77 -9.70
N TYR A 520 7.45 5.83 -8.87
CA TYR A 520 7.01 7.08 -8.25
C TYR A 520 8.07 7.66 -7.29
N PHE A 521 8.74 6.80 -6.52
CA PHE A 521 9.89 7.20 -5.67
C PHE A 521 11.04 7.75 -6.50
N LEU A 522 11.46 7.05 -7.56
CA LEU A 522 12.55 7.51 -8.43
C LEU A 522 12.18 8.82 -9.16
N ARG A 523 10.90 9.04 -9.49
CA ARG A 523 10.41 10.33 -10.02
C ARG A 523 10.55 11.47 -9.00
N TRP A 524 10.27 11.22 -7.72
CA TRP A 524 10.47 12.21 -6.67
C TRP A 524 11.96 12.50 -6.45
N VAL A 525 12.80 11.46 -6.35
CA VAL A 525 14.27 11.57 -6.27
C VAL A 525 14.85 12.37 -7.44
N ALA A 526 14.49 12.00 -8.68
CA ALA A 526 15.01 12.63 -9.90
C ALA A 526 14.66 14.12 -9.99
N ARG A 527 13.42 14.49 -9.61
CA ARG A 527 12.95 15.88 -9.60
C ARG A 527 13.70 16.77 -8.60
N HIS A 528 14.15 16.21 -7.47
CA HIS A 528 14.86 16.93 -6.41
C HIS A 528 16.38 16.69 -6.42
N GLY A 529 16.91 15.88 -7.34
CA GLY A 529 18.34 15.57 -7.47
C GLY A 529 18.94 14.72 -6.33
N LEU A 530 18.10 14.03 -5.55
CA LEU A 530 18.50 13.49 -4.24
C LEU A 530 19.50 12.33 -4.33
N THR A 531 20.49 12.31 -3.44
CA THR A 531 21.39 11.16 -3.25
C THR A 531 20.68 10.02 -2.51
N ALA A 532 21.25 8.82 -2.57
CA ALA A 532 20.81 7.70 -1.76
C ALA A 532 21.09 7.85 -0.25
N GLU A 533 21.81 8.88 0.19
CA GLU A 533 21.90 9.29 1.60
C GLU A 533 20.70 10.15 1.99
N GLN A 534 20.32 11.10 1.12
CA GLN A 534 19.18 11.99 1.32
C GLN A 534 17.82 11.27 1.20
N ALA A 535 17.73 10.23 0.36
CA ALA A 535 16.48 9.54 0.06
C ALA A 535 16.67 8.02 0.04
N LYS A 536 15.80 7.29 0.75
CA LYS A 536 15.68 5.83 0.69
C LYS A 536 14.22 5.39 0.82
N VAL A 537 13.88 4.22 0.26
CA VAL A 537 12.64 3.51 0.54
C VAL A 537 12.92 2.07 0.95
N PHE A 538 12.18 1.58 1.96
CA PHE A 538 12.31 0.24 2.52
C PHE A 538 10.97 -0.50 2.39
N TRP A 539 10.95 -1.60 1.63
CA TRP A 539 9.73 -2.35 1.36
C TRP A 539 9.33 -3.23 2.53
N TYR A 540 8.04 -3.22 2.89
CA TYR A 540 7.48 -4.06 3.94
C TYR A 540 6.57 -5.15 3.34
N GLY A 541 7.05 -6.39 3.40
CA GLY A 541 6.28 -7.58 3.00
C GLY A 541 6.36 -7.88 1.50
N GLU A 542 7.39 -7.39 0.83
CA GLU A 542 7.80 -7.72 -0.54
C GLU A 542 7.78 -9.23 -0.85
N HIS A 543 8.04 -10.06 0.16
CA HIS A 543 8.04 -11.52 0.13
C HIS A 543 6.69 -12.17 0.53
N ALA A 544 5.67 -11.38 0.86
CA ALA A 544 4.40 -11.89 1.39
C ALA A 544 3.46 -12.36 0.26
N ARG A 545 3.40 -13.68 0.08
CA ARG A 545 2.67 -14.37 -0.99
C ARG A 545 1.14 -14.27 -0.86
N LYS A 546 0.54 -13.11 -1.12
CA LYS A 546 -0.91 -12.97 -1.41
C LYS A 546 -1.24 -13.00 -2.92
N GLY A 547 -0.24 -12.83 -3.78
CA GLY A 547 -0.32 -12.98 -5.23
C GLY A 547 1.05 -13.37 -5.77
N LEU A 548 1.08 -14.20 -6.81
CA LEU A 548 2.22 -14.98 -7.31
C LEU A 548 3.53 -14.22 -7.61
N ALA A 549 3.49 -12.91 -7.83
CA ALA A 549 4.65 -12.10 -8.20
C ALA A 549 5.46 -11.56 -6.98
N ASP A 550 6.49 -12.30 -6.56
CA ASP A 550 7.39 -11.92 -5.43
C ASP A 550 8.19 -10.63 -5.70
N GLY A 551 8.04 -9.61 -4.85
CA GLY A 551 8.76 -8.33 -4.96
C GLY A 551 10.27 -8.46 -4.72
N THR A 552 10.70 -9.49 -3.98
CA THR A 552 12.11 -9.86 -3.81
C THR A 552 12.74 -10.26 -5.13
N ASN A 553 12.01 -11.00 -5.96
CA ASN A 553 12.49 -11.46 -7.27
C ASN A 553 12.57 -10.30 -8.27
N LEU A 554 11.60 -9.38 -8.26
CA LEU A 554 11.69 -8.13 -9.02
C LEU A 554 12.93 -7.33 -8.62
N MET A 555 13.16 -7.09 -7.33
CA MET A 555 14.33 -6.32 -6.87
C MET A 555 15.66 -7.04 -7.17
N SER A 556 15.69 -8.37 -7.17
CA SER A 556 16.82 -9.17 -7.63
C SER A 556 17.08 -8.98 -9.13
N HIS A 557 16.02 -8.98 -9.96
CA HIS A 557 16.11 -8.77 -11.40
C HIS A 557 16.58 -7.35 -11.73
N LEU A 558 15.98 -6.33 -11.09
CA LEU A 558 16.41 -4.93 -11.22
C LEU A 558 17.87 -4.74 -10.78
N GLY A 559 18.27 -5.36 -9.67
CA GLY A 559 19.64 -5.34 -9.18
C GLY A 559 20.64 -5.96 -10.15
N GLY A 560 20.36 -7.16 -10.67
CA GLY A 560 21.22 -7.81 -11.66
C GLY A 560 21.24 -7.11 -13.03
N PHE A 561 20.14 -6.47 -13.43
CA PHE A 561 20.03 -5.76 -14.72
C PHE A 561 20.79 -4.42 -14.71
N PHE A 562 20.65 -3.64 -13.63
CA PHE A 562 21.28 -2.34 -13.50
C PHE A 562 22.67 -2.42 -12.85
N GLY A 563 22.81 -3.09 -11.70
CA GLY A 563 24.01 -3.08 -10.88
C GLY A 563 24.41 -1.67 -10.42
N ASP A 564 25.71 -1.46 -10.23
CA ASP A 564 26.30 -0.18 -9.81
C ASP A 564 26.44 0.86 -10.95
N ARG A 565 25.72 0.69 -12.05
CA ARG A 565 25.77 1.58 -13.22
C ARG A 565 25.33 3.00 -12.90
N GLU A 566 25.87 3.97 -13.66
CA GLU A 566 25.30 5.32 -13.70
C GLU A 566 23.91 5.26 -14.34
N LEU A 567 22.92 5.91 -13.72
CA LEU A 567 21.53 5.90 -14.16
C LEU A 567 21.06 7.28 -14.62
N HIS A 568 20.22 7.29 -15.64
CA HIS A 568 19.44 8.45 -16.05
C HIS A 568 17.96 8.07 -16.11
N PHE A 569 17.10 8.92 -15.54
CA PHE A 569 15.67 8.66 -15.33
C PHE A 569 14.81 9.73 -16.01
N ALA A 570 13.65 9.33 -16.54
CA ALA A 570 12.59 10.23 -16.95
C ALA A 570 11.21 9.66 -16.57
N ALA A 571 10.25 10.55 -16.31
CA ALA A 571 8.83 10.24 -16.25
C ALA A 571 8.11 11.00 -17.37
N VAL A 572 7.16 10.36 -18.03
CA VAL A 572 6.31 10.91 -19.09
C VAL A 572 4.87 10.53 -18.78
N ASP A 573 4.04 11.53 -18.49
CA ASP A 573 2.64 11.33 -18.17
C ASP A 573 1.82 11.32 -19.46
N THR A 574 0.98 10.31 -19.64
CA THR A 574 0.04 10.21 -20.76
C THR A 574 -1.41 10.21 -20.25
N PRO A 575 -2.41 10.43 -21.13
CA PRO A 575 -3.82 10.34 -20.75
C PRO A 575 -4.21 8.96 -20.17
N ASN A 576 -3.52 7.89 -20.57
CA ASN A 576 -3.91 6.51 -20.27
C ASN A 576 -2.94 5.78 -19.32
N ALA A 577 -1.70 6.24 -19.17
CA ALA A 577 -0.66 5.56 -18.39
C ALA A 577 0.41 6.53 -17.85
N TYR A 578 1.04 6.15 -16.73
CA TYR A 578 2.32 6.70 -16.29
C TYR A 578 3.45 5.90 -16.93
N CYS A 579 4.31 6.57 -17.70
CA CYS A 579 5.45 5.93 -18.37
C CYS A 579 6.77 6.41 -17.77
N HIS A 580 7.69 5.48 -17.51
CA HIS A 580 9.00 5.78 -16.95
C HIS A 580 10.09 5.17 -17.81
N VAL A 581 11.18 5.91 -18.02
CA VAL A 581 12.35 5.44 -18.78
C VAL A 581 13.56 5.54 -17.87
N VAL A 582 14.19 4.40 -17.59
CA VAL A 582 15.45 4.31 -16.84
C VAL A 582 16.52 3.82 -17.80
N THR A 583 17.63 4.52 -17.92
CA THR A 583 18.75 4.13 -18.80
C THR A 583 20.03 4.03 -17.98
N ALA A 584 20.92 3.12 -18.33
CA ALA A 584 22.11 2.79 -17.54
C ALA A 584 23.38 2.76 -18.38
N ARG A 585 24.52 3.06 -17.73
CA ARG A 585 25.85 3.06 -18.34
C ARG A 585 26.90 2.47 -17.41
N ALA A 586 27.86 1.73 -17.96
CA ALA A 586 29.01 1.20 -17.23
C ALA A 586 30.04 2.27 -16.77
N GLY A 587 29.81 3.54 -17.09
CA GLY A 587 30.63 4.70 -16.70
C GLY A 587 30.03 5.98 -17.31
N SER A 588 30.53 7.17 -16.91
CA SER A 588 30.03 8.46 -17.41
C SER A 588 30.06 8.58 -18.94
N ASP A 589 31.18 8.13 -19.51
CA ASP A 589 31.56 8.30 -20.90
C ASP A 589 31.11 7.11 -21.77
N ALA A 590 30.56 6.06 -21.14
CA ALA A 590 30.09 4.86 -21.82
C ALA A 590 28.76 5.12 -22.55
N GLN A 591 28.57 4.46 -23.70
CA GLN A 591 27.26 4.40 -24.33
C GLN A 591 26.27 3.63 -23.42
N THR A 592 25.00 4.03 -23.44
CA THR A 592 23.93 3.34 -22.72
C THR A 592 23.82 1.88 -23.18
N ASP A 593 24.16 0.93 -22.28
CA ASP A 593 24.18 -0.52 -22.56
C ASP A 593 22.90 -1.24 -22.10
N ARG A 594 22.16 -0.64 -21.15
CA ARG A 594 20.90 -1.16 -20.62
C ARG A 594 19.87 -0.05 -20.50
N ALA A 595 18.60 -0.37 -20.70
CA ALA A 595 17.48 0.51 -20.38
C ALA A 595 16.23 -0.28 -19.99
N MET A 596 15.32 0.34 -19.23
CA MET A 596 14.03 -0.20 -18.85
C MET A 596 12.95 0.83 -19.12
N VAL A 597 11.87 0.41 -19.75
CA VAL A 597 10.66 1.21 -19.98
C VAL A 597 9.55 0.61 -19.14
N VAL A 598 9.08 1.34 -18.13
CA VAL A 598 7.96 0.90 -17.28
C VAL A 598 6.70 1.62 -17.73
N ILE A 599 5.63 0.87 -17.94
CA ILE A 599 4.31 1.37 -18.30
C ILE A 599 3.35 0.96 -17.20
N LEU A 600 2.70 1.95 -16.59
CA LEU A 600 1.73 1.78 -15.52
C LEU A 600 0.38 2.30 -16.04
N PRO A 601 -0.51 1.43 -16.58
CA PRO A 601 -1.84 1.83 -16.99
C PRO A 601 -2.59 2.50 -15.83
N ARG A 602 -3.30 3.60 -16.10
CA ARG A 602 -4.12 4.28 -15.08
C ARG A 602 -5.25 3.34 -14.66
N ARG A 603 -5.62 3.37 -13.37
CA ARG A 603 -6.65 2.48 -12.80
C ARG A 603 -7.95 2.55 -13.62
N GLY A 604 -8.38 1.41 -14.15
CA GLY A 604 -9.60 1.29 -14.97
C GLY A 604 -9.42 1.67 -16.46
N ILE A 605 -8.23 2.10 -16.89
CA ILE A 605 -7.92 2.40 -18.29
C ILE A 605 -7.05 1.27 -18.87
N GLU A 606 -7.54 0.67 -19.96
CA GLU A 606 -6.85 -0.40 -20.67
C GLU A 606 -6.01 0.20 -21.80
N LEU A 607 -4.69 -0.02 -21.80
CA LEU A 607 -3.81 0.54 -22.81
C LEU A 607 -3.65 -0.42 -24.00
N ASN A 608 -4.40 -0.19 -25.07
CA ASN A 608 -4.17 -0.79 -26.38
C ASN A 608 -2.95 -0.13 -27.05
N ALA A 609 -1.75 -0.36 -26.50
CA ALA A 609 -0.50 -0.01 -27.15
C ALA A 609 -0.32 -0.85 -28.42
N GLY A 610 0.12 -0.23 -29.52
CA GLY A 610 0.63 -0.94 -30.70
C GLY A 610 2.13 -0.76 -30.85
N ALA A 611 2.55 0.50 -30.95
CA ALA A 611 3.94 0.90 -30.99
C ALA A 611 4.24 1.92 -29.89
N ILE A 612 5.20 1.63 -29.02
CA ILE A 612 5.74 2.60 -28.07
C ILE A 612 6.96 3.25 -28.74
N ARG A 613 6.82 4.51 -29.17
CA ARG A 613 7.91 5.32 -29.73
C ARG A 613 8.61 6.06 -28.60
N ILE A 614 9.94 6.01 -28.56
CA ILE A 614 10.73 6.64 -27.50
C ILE A 614 11.82 7.48 -28.15
N ASP A 615 11.58 8.79 -28.20
CA ASP A 615 12.49 9.78 -28.78
C ASP A 615 13.57 10.15 -27.76
N ALA A 616 14.47 9.20 -27.51
CA ALA A 616 15.65 9.34 -26.67
C ALA A 616 16.90 8.98 -27.49
N PRO A 617 17.72 9.96 -27.94
CA PRO A 617 18.90 9.70 -28.77
C PRO A 617 19.93 8.75 -28.12
N GLN A 618 19.95 8.67 -26.78
CA GLN A 618 20.75 7.72 -25.99
C GLN A 618 20.36 6.25 -26.27
N LEU A 619 19.14 6.02 -26.75
CA LEU A 619 18.62 4.71 -27.18
C LEU A 619 18.80 4.47 -28.68
N ALA A 620 19.39 5.37 -29.47
CA ALA A 620 19.62 5.10 -30.89
C ALA A 620 20.56 3.89 -31.10
N GLY A 621 20.24 3.04 -32.06
CA GLY A 621 20.96 1.79 -32.37
C GLY A 621 20.12 0.53 -32.13
N ALA A 622 20.70 -0.64 -32.38
CA ALA A 622 20.04 -1.93 -32.21
C ALA A 622 19.97 -2.36 -30.73
N TRP A 623 18.85 -3.00 -30.36
CA TRP A 623 18.58 -3.52 -29.03
C TRP A 623 17.88 -4.88 -29.11
N LYS A 624 18.13 -5.73 -28.11
CA LYS A 624 17.28 -6.86 -27.76
C LYS A 624 16.31 -6.41 -26.68
N ALA A 625 15.08 -6.94 -26.69
CA ALA A 625 14.07 -6.59 -25.70
C ALA A 625 13.39 -7.82 -25.12
N GLN A 626 12.95 -7.69 -23.86
CA GLN A 626 12.07 -8.63 -23.18
C GLN A 626 11.04 -7.82 -22.38
N ALA A 627 9.75 -8.11 -22.54
CA ALA A 627 8.71 -7.50 -21.74
C ALA A 627 8.23 -8.47 -20.64
N ILE A 628 7.92 -7.93 -19.47
CA ILE A 628 7.37 -8.67 -18.33
C ILE A 628 6.16 -7.89 -17.80
N ASP A 629 4.99 -8.52 -17.80
CA ASP A 629 3.76 -7.99 -17.23
C ASP A 629 3.59 -8.50 -15.80
N TYR A 630 3.59 -7.59 -14.81
CA TYR A 630 3.51 -7.93 -13.39
C TYR A 630 2.07 -7.78 -12.90
N SER A 631 1.32 -8.88 -12.85
CA SER A 631 -0.05 -8.87 -12.37
C SER A 631 -0.18 -9.05 -10.86
N TYR A 632 -1.30 -8.57 -10.32
CA TYR A 632 -1.71 -8.75 -8.92
C TYR A 632 -2.22 -10.17 -8.62
N THR A 633 -2.64 -10.92 -9.65
CA THR A 633 -3.38 -12.19 -9.51
C THR A 633 -2.73 -13.41 -10.17
N ILE A 634 -1.75 -13.21 -11.07
CA ILE A 634 -1.02 -14.29 -11.79
C ILE A 634 0.49 -14.06 -11.74
N ASP A 635 1.28 -15.10 -12.06
CA ASP A 635 2.73 -15.01 -12.18
C ASP A 635 3.17 -13.95 -13.22
N PRO A 636 4.37 -13.33 -13.06
CA PRO A 636 4.92 -12.39 -14.03
C PRO A 636 4.98 -12.98 -15.43
N THR A 637 4.19 -12.41 -16.35
CA THR A 637 4.05 -12.95 -17.71
C THR A 637 5.11 -12.33 -18.62
N VAL A 638 6.12 -13.12 -18.98
CA VAL A 638 7.12 -12.74 -19.98
C VAL A 638 6.50 -12.79 -21.38
N PHE A 639 6.77 -11.80 -22.23
CA PHE A 639 6.40 -11.82 -23.64
C PHE A 639 7.41 -11.06 -24.52
N ASP A 640 7.48 -11.45 -25.80
CA ASP A 640 8.36 -10.83 -26.77
C ASP A 640 7.79 -9.50 -27.28
N VAL A 641 8.68 -8.53 -27.49
CA VAL A 641 8.39 -7.27 -28.19
C VAL A 641 9.51 -6.98 -29.20
N GLN A 642 9.15 -6.51 -30.38
CA GLN A 642 10.15 -6.21 -31.42
C GLN A 642 10.64 -4.78 -31.27
N VAL A 643 11.94 -4.52 -31.49
CA VAL A 643 12.50 -3.17 -31.41
C VAL A 643 13.08 -2.76 -32.77
N GLU A 644 12.48 -1.73 -33.34
CA GLU A 644 12.97 -1.03 -34.52
C GLU A 644 13.90 0.12 -34.09
N PRO A 645 15.14 0.19 -34.58
CA PRO A 645 16.03 1.33 -34.32
C PRO A 645 15.52 2.58 -35.05
N GLY A 646 15.36 3.69 -34.32
CA GLY A 646 14.97 4.99 -34.88
C GLY A 646 16.16 5.96 -34.94
N PRO A 647 16.12 6.98 -35.83
CA PRO A 647 17.17 8.00 -35.91
C PRO A 647 17.25 8.91 -34.67
N GLN A 648 16.20 8.92 -33.83
CA GLN A 648 16.12 9.70 -32.59
C GLN A 648 15.91 8.84 -31.34
N GLY A 649 15.99 7.51 -31.44
CA GLY A 649 15.75 6.59 -30.32
C GLY A 649 15.28 5.20 -30.77
N VAL A 650 14.20 4.69 -30.19
CA VAL A 650 13.65 3.35 -30.51
C VAL A 650 12.14 3.36 -30.71
N ARG A 651 11.64 2.40 -31.49
CA ARG A 651 10.22 2.04 -31.54
C ARG A 651 10.05 0.58 -31.13
N ILE A 652 9.28 0.36 -30.07
CA ILE A 652 8.97 -0.95 -29.52
C ILE A 652 7.58 -1.36 -30.01
N GLN A 653 7.51 -2.39 -30.85
CA GLN A 653 6.24 -2.98 -31.28
C GLN A 653 5.76 -3.91 -30.16
N CYS A 654 4.66 -3.52 -29.53
CA CYS A 654 4.05 -4.19 -28.40
C CYS A 654 2.57 -4.39 -28.75
N ASN A 655 2.27 -5.32 -29.66
CA ASN A 655 0.91 -5.59 -30.17
C ASN A 655 0.04 -6.33 -29.13
N ARG A 656 -0.07 -5.75 -27.94
CA ARG A 656 -0.71 -6.36 -26.76
C ARG A 656 -1.37 -5.27 -25.91
N LYS A 657 -2.60 -5.56 -25.49
CA LYS A 657 -3.35 -4.80 -24.50
C LYS A 657 -2.65 -4.88 -23.13
N LEU A 658 -2.20 -3.75 -22.59
CA LEU A 658 -1.55 -3.64 -21.30
C LEU A 658 -2.55 -3.18 -20.23
N ILE A 659 -2.70 -3.96 -19.16
CA ILE A 659 -3.66 -3.71 -18.06
C ILE A 659 -3.02 -3.83 -16.67
N ASN A 660 -1.80 -4.38 -16.57
CA ASN A 660 -1.01 -4.43 -15.34
C ASN A 660 0.24 -3.53 -15.49
N PRO A 661 1.01 -3.28 -14.40
CA PRO A 661 2.36 -2.75 -14.49
C PRO A 661 3.28 -3.61 -15.37
N THR A 662 3.68 -3.08 -16.53
CA THR A 662 4.58 -3.76 -17.48
C THR A 662 5.97 -3.13 -17.45
N ALA A 663 7.04 -3.93 -17.41
CA ALA A 663 8.40 -3.46 -17.63
C ALA A 663 9.00 -4.08 -18.89
N ILE A 664 9.61 -3.26 -19.75
CA ILE A 664 10.28 -3.67 -20.98
C ILE A 664 11.77 -3.41 -20.82
N TYR A 665 12.55 -4.48 -20.75
CA TYR A 665 13.99 -4.46 -20.55
C TYR A 665 14.71 -4.48 -21.90
N LEU A 666 15.54 -3.47 -22.15
CA LEU A 666 16.34 -3.28 -23.36
C LEU A 666 17.82 -3.55 -23.06
N SER A 667 18.44 -4.43 -23.85
CA SER A 667 19.87 -4.77 -23.73
C SER A 667 20.59 -4.74 -25.09
N ARG A 668 21.84 -4.28 -25.08
CA ARG A 668 22.82 -4.55 -26.13
C ARG A 668 23.54 -5.87 -25.82
#